data_AF-A0A1Y1XC15-F1
#
_entry.id   AF-A0A1Y1XC15-F1
#
_cell.length_a   1.000
_cell.length_b   1.000
_cell.length_c   1.000
_cell.angle_alpha   90.00
_cell.angle_beta   90.00
_cell.angle_gamma   90.00
#
_symmetry.space_group_name_H-M   'P 1'
#
loop_
_entity.id
_entity.type
_entity.pdbx_description
1 polymer ?
#
loop_
_entity_poly.entity_id
_entity_poly.type
_entity_poly.pdbx_seq_one_letter_code
_entity_poly.pdbx_strand_id
1 'polypeptide(L)'
;MNNHFLLFATIILLNFCVGVFSQNDYYVVAILRKDTDNNYDDESKTIQDKIDQLVNDRMNDIYDVIEDNKDSYILKNGEMDEKLDELDSVQNRKRDNRTRKFLFINRARPNTTFHKRSLENEVNSGNSTVEYIPFESDLVSHVCPISNYYAITVYLNKKTLDIVSDLDNILYIEKSSTLKLLETKNTIDINAVKKQTNWTDVSVQEFKYPGTPNYLSLLSQSPNVRNGKDYDESFYYPTSAGKGIDIYLIDEGILTNHDDYQTYKGTSYERTITCDAVTRKNKIYATSGQEKLNCWTSDTTSPRYPEHGIAVSSISGGTLFGVAKKANLHMIATELSSIDILQSIDFIMQHATPYKTVISMSIGGGEYQQSEEDKINDLVSKGFIFLVAAGNEDINCCADKKNRRFYPYAGYSATITVGATESKIVNNKYVSADYTNYGKCVDIFAPGHVIQPVVRNSRTQYKSTKGTSFATPMVAGIVASIMAEHPEVKYNQEKIRKILIEMSIKDSISGLASVDTPNRFVNNGKTLNVTPDESSAGNISNTECGISAGNASCGDGCCTKEGKCVKFNDANAQKCLIENGCQSKFGYCTSSEKAIQECDKELKENEECQVNINWNMSDANIIKACTSFYSTKCEKFYENLYTEQSICSLAKKYKNYSFINNFTLTKYRNYDSICSEEMQYMCQALNNKCYVDRSTITSTSKLISKCKSFRTTECQQFFKDGINNTSVCAYAKSSYYYKVPDATELRKRYNESVELCRNY
;
A
#
# COMPACT_ATOMS: atom_id res chain seq x y z
N MET A 1 -63.52 -10.07 -38.35
CA MET A 1 -62.19 -9.83 -37.77
C MET A 1 -62.36 -9.54 -36.29
N ASN A 2 -62.18 -10.55 -35.44
CA ASN A 2 -61.95 -10.50 -33.98
C ASN A 2 -62.26 -11.90 -33.43
N ASN A 3 -61.24 -12.58 -32.88
CA ASN A 3 -61.31 -13.53 -31.74
C ASN A 3 -60.06 -14.42 -31.57
N HIS A 4 -58.85 -13.91 -31.87
CA HIS A 4 -57.61 -14.61 -31.51
C HIS A 4 -56.80 -13.95 -30.39
N PHE A 5 -57.33 -12.91 -29.73
CA PHE A 5 -56.61 -12.23 -28.64
C PHE A 5 -56.88 -12.80 -27.24
N LEU A 6 -57.73 -13.82 -27.09
CA LEU A 6 -58.16 -14.35 -25.80
C LEU A 6 -57.62 -15.75 -25.44
N LEU A 7 -56.76 -16.35 -26.27
CA LEU A 7 -56.17 -17.68 -26.00
C LEU A 7 -54.65 -17.67 -25.73
N PHE A 8 -53.97 -16.52 -25.86
CA PHE A 8 -52.55 -16.40 -25.52
C PHE A 8 -52.29 -15.78 -24.13
N ALA A 9 -53.32 -15.26 -23.47
CA ALA A 9 -53.20 -14.66 -22.14
C ALA A 9 -53.32 -15.68 -20.98
N THR A 10 -53.68 -16.94 -21.26
CA THR A 10 -53.91 -17.98 -20.23
C THR A 10 -52.81 -19.04 -20.14
N ILE A 11 -51.76 -18.98 -20.97
CA ILE A 11 -50.62 -19.92 -20.90
C ILE A 11 -49.32 -19.24 -20.39
N ILE A 12 -49.33 -17.93 -20.14
CA ILE A 12 -48.18 -17.19 -19.55
C ILE A 12 -48.41 -16.88 -18.05
N LEU A 13 -49.54 -17.31 -17.48
CA LEU A 13 -49.91 -17.05 -16.08
C LEU A 13 -49.68 -18.23 -15.12
N LEU A 14 -48.94 -19.27 -15.54
CA LEU A 14 -48.60 -20.44 -14.70
C LEU A 14 -47.09 -20.74 -14.61
N ASN A 15 -46.23 -19.80 -15.00
CA ASN A 15 -44.77 -19.89 -14.76
C ASN A 15 -44.15 -18.63 -14.12
N PHE A 16 -44.96 -17.69 -13.64
CA PHE A 16 -44.52 -16.69 -12.66
C PHE A 16 -44.69 -17.26 -11.24
N CYS A 17 -44.14 -18.45 -11.00
CA CYS A 17 -43.71 -18.77 -9.64
C CYS A 17 -42.52 -17.88 -9.36
N VAL A 18 -42.68 -17.02 -8.36
CA VAL A 18 -41.70 -16.09 -7.82
C VAL A 18 -40.35 -16.81 -7.66
N GLY A 19 -39.44 -16.63 -8.62
CA GLY A 19 -38.04 -16.97 -8.48
C GLY A 19 -37.42 -15.97 -7.50
N VAL A 20 -37.59 -16.20 -6.20
CA VAL A 20 -36.77 -15.54 -5.20
C VAL A 20 -35.36 -16.08 -5.41
N PHE A 21 -34.51 -15.33 -6.13
CA PHE A 21 -33.10 -15.66 -6.25
C PHE A 21 -32.48 -15.74 -4.86
N SER A 22 -31.90 -16.88 -4.52
CA SER A 22 -31.42 -17.13 -3.16
C SER A 22 -30.04 -16.50 -2.94
N GLN A 23 -29.86 -15.88 -1.77
CA GLN A 23 -28.54 -15.49 -1.28
C GLN A 23 -28.07 -16.63 -0.37
N ASN A 24 -27.32 -17.58 -0.94
CA ASN A 24 -26.76 -18.73 -0.22
C ASN A 24 -25.47 -18.28 0.49
N ASP A 25 -25.34 -18.55 1.79
CA ASP A 25 -24.18 -18.11 2.57
C ASP A 25 -23.85 -19.09 3.70
N TYR A 26 -22.68 -18.93 4.30
CA TYR A 26 -22.30 -19.70 5.49
C TYR A 26 -22.84 -19.03 6.75
N TYR A 27 -23.32 -19.85 7.67
CA TYR A 27 -23.85 -19.46 8.97
C TYR A 27 -23.14 -20.25 10.06
N VAL A 28 -22.96 -19.61 11.21
CA VAL A 28 -22.58 -20.29 12.45
C VAL A 28 -23.86 -20.64 13.19
N VAL A 29 -24.05 -21.92 13.49
CA VAL A 29 -25.20 -22.44 14.23
C VAL A 29 -24.73 -22.88 15.60
N ALA A 30 -25.32 -22.29 16.65
CA ALA A 30 -25.04 -22.63 18.04
C ALA A 30 -26.00 -23.73 18.53
N ILE A 31 -25.46 -24.88 18.91
CA ILE A 31 -26.21 -26.03 19.42
C ILE A 31 -26.01 -26.13 20.94
N LEU A 32 -27.10 -26.00 21.70
CA LEU A 32 -27.10 -26.08 23.16
C LEU A 32 -27.83 -27.34 23.63
N ARG A 33 -27.11 -28.21 24.34
CA ARG A 33 -27.71 -29.42 24.93
C ARG A 33 -28.58 -29.08 26.13
N LYS A 34 -28.04 -28.36 27.12
CA LYS A 34 -28.72 -27.88 28.33
C LYS A 34 -28.11 -26.58 28.83
N ASP A 35 -28.94 -25.71 29.38
CA ASP A 35 -28.54 -24.46 30.05
C ASP A 35 -27.64 -24.69 31.28
N THR A 36 -27.79 -25.83 31.95
CA THR A 36 -26.99 -26.22 33.13
C THR A 36 -25.61 -26.78 32.81
N ASP A 37 -25.28 -27.03 31.54
CA ASP A 37 -23.96 -27.54 31.17
C ASP A 37 -22.91 -26.44 31.40
N ASN A 38 -21.73 -26.83 31.89
CA ASN A 38 -20.59 -25.94 32.04
C ASN A 38 -19.86 -25.79 30.70
N ASN A 39 -18.72 -25.09 30.72
CA ASN A 39 -17.83 -25.06 29.58
C ASN A 39 -17.46 -26.49 29.16
N TYR A 40 -17.59 -26.79 27.86
CA TYR A 40 -17.39 -28.14 27.31
C TYR A 40 -16.08 -28.81 27.78
N ASP A 41 -14.97 -28.06 27.81
CA ASP A 41 -13.66 -28.60 28.18
C ASP A 41 -13.52 -28.88 29.69
N ASP A 42 -14.39 -28.28 30.51
CA ASP A 42 -14.47 -28.50 31.97
C ASP A 42 -15.49 -29.60 32.34
N GLU A 43 -16.29 -30.06 31.37
CA GLU A 43 -17.30 -31.09 31.58
C GLU A 43 -16.71 -32.49 31.74
N SER A 44 -17.45 -33.35 32.43
CA SER A 44 -17.07 -34.76 32.53
C SER A 44 -17.10 -35.44 31.16
N LYS A 45 -16.28 -36.46 30.96
CA LYS A 45 -16.18 -37.17 29.66
C LYS A 45 -17.53 -37.73 29.18
N THR A 46 -18.38 -38.17 30.10
CA THR A 46 -19.75 -38.62 29.82
C THR A 46 -20.66 -37.52 29.30
N ILE A 47 -20.49 -36.29 29.77
CA ILE A 47 -21.26 -35.14 29.31
C ILE A 47 -20.74 -34.64 27.96
N GLN A 48 -19.41 -34.58 27.78
CA GLN A 48 -18.78 -34.30 26.48
C GLN A 48 -19.28 -35.26 25.39
N ASP A 49 -19.30 -36.58 25.66
CA ASP A 49 -19.82 -37.59 24.72
C ASP A 49 -21.28 -37.34 24.32
N LYS A 50 -22.11 -36.88 25.27
CA LYS A 50 -23.53 -36.57 25.01
C LYS A 50 -23.69 -35.28 24.21
N ILE A 51 -22.81 -34.30 24.40
CA ILE A 51 -22.78 -33.07 23.60
C ILE A 51 -22.35 -33.41 22.17
N ASP A 52 -21.25 -34.15 22.00
CA ASP A 52 -20.75 -34.57 20.68
C ASP A 52 -21.81 -35.37 19.90
N GLN A 53 -22.51 -36.29 20.56
CA GLN A 53 -23.59 -37.07 19.95
C GLN A 53 -24.73 -36.16 19.49
N LEU A 54 -25.22 -35.26 20.35
CA LEU A 54 -26.30 -34.33 19.98
C LEU A 54 -25.89 -33.43 18.83
N VAL A 55 -24.66 -32.93 18.84
CA VAL A 55 -24.13 -32.07 17.77
C VAL A 55 -24.12 -32.82 16.44
N ASN A 56 -23.61 -34.06 16.43
CA ASN A 56 -23.62 -34.88 15.22
C ASN A 56 -25.03 -35.23 14.75
N ASP A 57 -25.96 -35.46 15.67
CA ASP A 57 -27.39 -35.68 15.35
C ASP A 57 -28.00 -34.44 14.68
N ARG A 58 -27.77 -33.23 15.23
CA ARG A 58 -28.25 -31.98 14.64
C ARG A 58 -27.59 -31.65 13.31
N MET A 59 -26.31 -31.97 13.14
CA MET A 59 -25.64 -31.85 11.84
C MET A 59 -26.30 -32.73 10.77
N ASN A 60 -26.75 -33.94 11.14
CA ASN A 60 -27.53 -34.79 10.25
C ASN A 60 -28.91 -34.18 9.92
N ASP A 61 -29.64 -33.69 10.93
CA ASP A 61 -30.95 -33.07 10.74
C ASP A 61 -30.84 -31.85 9.78
N ILE A 62 -29.82 -31.03 9.97
CA ILE A 62 -29.53 -29.86 9.13
C ILE A 62 -29.15 -30.27 7.70
N TYR A 63 -28.32 -31.31 7.56
CA TYR A 63 -27.96 -31.85 6.25
C TYR A 63 -29.18 -32.37 5.49
N ASP A 64 -30.09 -33.06 6.17
CA ASP A 64 -31.37 -33.52 5.62
C ASP A 64 -32.25 -32.34 5.17
N VAL A 65 -32.28 -31.24 5.95
CA VAL A 65 -32.99 -30.01 5.55
C VAL A 65 -32.42 -29.40 4.27
N ILE A 66 -31.09 -29.40 4.09
CA ILE A 66 -30.45 -28.91 2.86
C ILE A 66 -30.78 -29.83 1.68
N GLU A 67 -30.69 -31.15 1.86
CA GLU A 67 -31.01 -32.15 0.83
C GLU A 67 -32.47 -32.04 0.35
N ASP A 68 -33.43 -32.01 1.29
CA ASP A 68 -34.86 -31.94 1.01
C ASP A 68 -35.28 -30.60 0.38
N ASN A 69 -34.42 -29.58 0.45
CA ASN A 69 -34.68 -28.23 -0.09
C ASN A 69 -33.66 -27.80 -1.16
N LYS A 70 -32.93 -28.73 -1.77
CA LYS A 70 -31.87 -28.41 -2.76
C LYS A 70 -32.35 -27.51 -3.91
N ASP A 71 -33.60 -27.66 -4.34
CA ASP A 71 -34.20 -26.87 -5.42
C ASP A 71 -34.31 -25.36 -5.07
N SER A 72 -34.17 -25.00 -3.80
CA SER A 72 -34.21 -23.60 -3.35
C SER A 72 -32.87 -22.86 -3.47
N TYR A 73 -31.78 -23.55 -3.88
CA TYR A 73 -30.43 -22.98 -3.97
C TYR A 73 -30.02 -22.53 -5.38
N ILE A 74 -30.99 -22.30 -6.27
CA ILE A 74 -30.72 -21.85 -7.64
C ILE A 74 -30.15 -20.42 -7.64
N LEU A 75 -28.98 -20.28 -8.27
CA LEU A 75 -28.25 -19.03 -8.40
C LEU A 75 -28.91 -18.08 -9.42
N LYS A 76 -28.46 -16.81 -9.45
CA LYS A 76 -28.99 -15.78 -10.36
C LYS A 76 -28.82 -16.13 -11.85
N ASN A 77 -27.83 -16.94 -12.19
CA ASN A 77 -27.60 -17.42 -13.56
C ASN A 77 -28.53 -18.60 -13.93
N GLY A 78 -29.38 -19.07 -13.02
CA GLY A 78 -30.31 -20.18 -13.24
C GLY A 78 -29.69 -21.56 -13.02
N GLU A 79 -28.42 -21.64 -12.61
CA GLU A 79 -27.73 -22.89 -12.31
C GLU A 79 -27.86 -23.24 -10.82
N MET A 80 -27.77 -24.53 -10.51
CA MET A 80 -27.68 -25.01 -9.13
C MET A 80 -26.33 -24.59 -8.55
N ASP A 81 -26.28 -24.23 -7.27
CA ASP A 81 -25.04 -23.89 -6.59
C ASP A 81 -24.11 -25.12 -6.55
N GLU A 82 -22.93 -25.03 -7.18
CA GLU A 82 -21.94 -26.11 -7.28
C GLU A 82 -21.53 -26.67 -5.91
N LYS A 83 -21.70 -25.92 -4.82
CA LYS A 83 -21.44 -26.43 -3.46
C LYS A 83 -22.36 -27.58 -3.05
N LEU A 84 -23.50 -27.76 -3.73
CA LEU A 84 -24.43 -28.86 -3.46
C LEU A 84 -24.03 -30.17 -4.17
N ASP A 85 -22.97 -30.16 -4.97
CA ASP A 85 -22.49 -31.34 -5.69
C ASP A 85 -22.21 -32.53 -4.75
N GLU A 86 -21.87 -32.28 -3.47
CA GLU A 86 -21.68 -33.35 -2.48
C GLU A 86 -22.95 -34.17 -2.23
N LEU A 87 -24.14 -33.59 -2.37
CA LEU A 87 -25.41 -34.29 -2.18
C LEU A 87 -25.63 -35.39 -3.22
N ASP A 88 -25.16 -35.18 -4.45
CA ASP A 88 -25.32 -36.15 -5.54
C ASP A 88 -24.40 -37.38 -5.37
N SER A 89 -23.31 -37.23 -4.62
CA SER A 89 -22.37 -38.32 -4.33
C SER A 89 -22.85 -39.29 -3.23
N VAL A 90 -23.94 -38.95 -2.53
CA VAL A 90 -24.34 -39.56 -1.24
C VAL A 90 -25.67 -40.35 -1.30
N GLN A 91 -26.22 -40.60 -2.51
CA GLN A 91 -27.57 -41.16 -2.78
C GLN A 91 -27.96 -42.51 -2.12
N ASN A 92 -27.09 -43.20 -1.38
CA ASN A 92 -27.34 -44.52 -0.80
C ASN A 92 -27.85 -44.52 0.67
N ARG A 93 -28.17 -43.35 1.26
CA ARG A 93 -28.62 -43.25 2.68
C ARG A 93 -30.01 -43.87 2.96
N LYS A 94 -30.91 -43.94 1.96
CA LYS A 94 -32.33 -44.34 2.13
C LYS A 94 -32.71 -45.69 1.50
N ARG A 95 -31.75 -46.52 1.05
CA ARG A 95 -32.03 -47.75 0.26
C ARG A 95 -32.22 -49.06 1.04
N ASP A 96 -31.84 -49.11 2.33
CA ASP A 96 -31.96 -50.33 3.14
C ASP A 96 -32.70 -50.06 4.47
N ASN A 97 -33.29 -51.12 5.03
CA ASN A 97 -34.13 -51.13 6.25
C ASN A 97 -33.38 -50.76 7.57
N ARG A 98 -32.25 -50.04 7.47
CA ARG A 98 -31.40 -49.55 8.57
C ARG A 98 -31.22 -48.04 8.46
N THR A 99 -31.40 -47.31 9.55
CA THR A 99 -31.19 -45.86 9.58
C THR A 99 -29.69 -45.55 9.57
N ARG A 100 -29.15 -45.14 8.42
CA ARG A 100 -27.75 -44.70 8.30
C ARG A 100 -27.63 -43.19 8.53
N LYS A 101 -26.74 -42.77 9.42
CA LYS A 101 -26.42 -41.36 9.71
C LYS A 101 -24.96 -41.07 9.39
N PHE A 102 -24.62 -39.82 9.10
CA PHE A 102 -23.24 -39.40 8.97
C PHE A 102 -22.60 -39.21 10.34
N LEU A 103 -21.34 -39.60 10.43
CA LEU A 103 -20.43 -39.18 11.48
C LEU A 103 -19.52 -38.12 10.88
N PHE A 104 -19.87 -36.85 11.13
CA PHE A 104 -19.11 -35.73 10.58
C PHE A 104 -17.71 -35.71 11.21
N ILE A 105 -16.68 -35.65 10.37
CA ILE A 105 -15.29 -35.76 10.82
C ILE A 105 -14.84 -34.44 11.45
N ASN A 106 -14.47 -34.47 12.73
CA ASN A 106 -13.91 -33.32 13.44
C ASN A 106 -12.38 -33.34 13.45
N ARG A 107 -11.75 -32.70 12.45
CA ARG A 107 -10.28 -32.62 12.37
C ARG A 107 -9.65 -31.72 13.44
N ALA A 108 -10.38 -30.72 13.94
CA ALA A 108 -9.88 -29.81 14.97
C ALA A 108 -9.79 -30.50 16.35
N ARG A 109 -10.68 -31.48 16.60
CA ARG A 109 -10.75 -32.25 17.85
C ARG A 109 -10.90 -33.76 17.58
N PRO A 110 -9.85 -34.45 17.09
CA PRO A 110 -9.94 -35.85 16.65
C PRO A 110 -10.05 -36.89 17.79
N ASN A 111 -9.84 -36.48 19.04
CA ASN A 111 -9.74 -37.35 20.22
C ASN A 111 -11.06 -37.52 21.01
N THR A 112 -12.23 -37.28 20.41
CA THR A 112 -13.51 -37.49 21.11
C THR A 112 -13.83 -39.00 21.22
N THR A 113 -14.31 -39.42 22.39
CA THR A 113 -14.62 -40.83 22.69
C THR A 113 -15.87 -41.32 21.95
N PHE A 114 -16.76 -40.39 21.57
CA PHE A 114 -17.87 -40.67 20.67
C PHE A 114 -17.40 -41.25 19.33
N HIS A 115 -16.36 -40.67 18.70
CA HIS A 115 -15.78 -41.23 17.47
C HIS A 115 -15.23 -42.65 17.70
N LYS A 116 -14.55 -42.91 18.83
CA LYS A 116 -14.03 -44.24 19.16
C LYS A 116 -15.13 -45.28 19.39
N ARG A 117 -16.15 -44.96 20.17
CA ARG A 117 -17.28 -45.89 20.45
C ARG A 117 -18.12 -46.18 19.20
N SER A 118 -18.30 -45.19 18.32
CA SER A 118 -19.04 -45.39 17.06
C SER A 118 -18.27 -46.28 16.08
N LEU A 119 -16.94 -46.16 16.02
CA LEU A 119 -16.08 -46.98 15.16
C LEU A 119 -15.83 -48.39 15.74
N GLU A 120 -15.74 -48.53 17.07
CA GLU A 120 -15.53 -49.82 17.75
C GLU A 120 -16.81 -50.69 17.80
N ASN A 121 -18.00 -50.09 17.84
CA ASN A 121 -19.28 -50.81 17.86
C ASN A 121 -19.66 -51.49 16.53
N GLU A 122 -18.94 -51.23 15.42
CA GLU A 122 -19.08 -52.04 14.19
C GLU A 122 -18.68 -53.51 14.42
N VAL A 123 -17.83 -53.78 15.42
CA VAL A 123 -17.25 -55.10 15.62
C VAL A 123 -18.02 -55.96 16.63
N ASN A 124 -18.77 -55.37 17.58
CA ASN A 124 -19.47 -56.14 18.63
C ASN A 124 -20.66 -55.39 19.27
N SER A 125 -21.86 -55.37 18.67
CA SER A 125 -23.14 -55.57 19.39
C SER A 125 -24.37 -55.44 18.46
N GLY A 126 -25.22 -56.46 18.44
CA GLY A 126 -26.49 -56.47 17.71
C GLY A 126 -27.63 -55.68 18.36
N ASN A 127 -27.36 -54.52 18.97
CA ASN A 127 -28.39 -53.74 19.70
C ASN A 127 -28.37 -52.21 19.44
N SER A 128 -27.57 -51.71 18.49
CA SER A 128 -27.69 -50.34 17.96
C SER A 128 -28.41 -50.38 16.61
N THR A 129 -29.52 -49.66 16.45
CA THR A 129 -30.31 -49.60 15.20
C THR A 129 -29.79 -48.57 14.19
N VAL A 130 -28.76 -47.79 14.56
CA VAL A 130 -28.20 -46.71 13.73
C VAL A 130 -26.75 -47.03 13.36
N GLU A 131 -26.47 -46.98 12.06
CA GLU A 131 -25.14 -47.18 11.48
C GLU A 131 -24.56 -45.80 11.09
N TYR A 132 -23.33 -45.50 11.52
CA TYR A 132 -22.69 -44.21 11.30
C TYR A 132 -21.60 -44.30 10.24
N ILE A 133 -21.67 -43.47 9.20
CA ILE A 133 -20.69 -43.41 8.11
C ILE A 133 -19.82 -42.18 8.29
N PRO A 134 -18.48 -42.32 8.44
CA PRO A 134 -17.56 -41.18 8.45
C PRO A 134 -17.73 -40.32 7.20
N PHE A 135 -17.95 -39.02 7.37
CA PHE A 135 -18.23 -38.11 6.27
C PHE A 135 -17.60 -36.74 6.51
N GLU A 136 -17.05 -36.17 5.46
CA GLU A 136 -16.49 -34.83 5.45
C GLU A 136 -17.32 -34.00 4.47
N SER A 137 -17.97 -32.96 4.99
CA SER A 137 -18.94 -32.16 4.27
C SER A 137 -18.47 -30.71 4.19
N ASP A 138 -18.63 -30.13 3.00
CA ASP A 138 -18.43 -28.72 2.71
C ASP A 138 -19.68 -27.87 3.06
N LEU A 139 -20.84 -28.52 3.23
CA LEU A 139 -22.11 -27.89 3.62
C LEU A 139 -22.30 -27.82 5.15
N VAL A 140 -21.85 -28.81 5.91
CA VAL A 140 -22.03 -28.90 7.38
C VAL A 140 -20.75 -29.39 8.05
N SER A 141 -20.10 -28.56 8.86
CA SER A 141 -18.81 -28.91 9.49
C SER A 141 -18.66 -28.39 10.92
N HIS A 142 -17.80 -29.06 11.70
CA HIS A 142 -17.50 -28.65 13.07
C HIS A 142 -16.68 -27.36 13.11
N VAL A 143 -16.97 -26.47 14.07
CA VAL A 143 -16.11 -25.32 14.41
C VAL A 143 -15.42 -25.58 15.74
N CYS A 144 -16.11 -25.36 16.86
CA CYS A 144 -15.61 -25.60 18.21
C CYS A 144 -16.73 -25.45 19.25
N PRO A 145 -16.56 -25.99 20.47
CA PRO A 145 -17.35 -25.56 21.61
C PRO A 145 -17.01 -24.13 22.01
N ILE A 146 -18.02 -23.37 22.43
CA ILE A 146 -17.91 -22.01 22.94
C ILE A 146 -18.70 -21.96 24.24
N SER A 147 -17.99 -21.85 25.37
CA SER A 147 -18.61 -21.95 26.69
C SER A 147 -19.47 -23.23 26.79
N ASN A 148 -20.75 -23.12 27.10
CA ASN A 148 -21.66 -24.25 27.29
C ASN A 148 -22.44 -24.71 26.04
N TYR A 149 -22.16 -24.16 24.85
CA TYR A 149 -22.77 -24.60 23.60
C TYR A 149 -21.69 -24.99 22.57
N TYR A 150 -22.12 -25.61 21.47
CA TYR A 150 -21.25 -26.04 20.38
C TYR A 150 -21.56 -25.29 19.09
N ALA A 151 -20.54 -24.70 18.46
CA ALA A 151 -20.68 -24.01 17.18
C ALA A 151 -20.33 -24.95 16.02
N ILE A 152 -21.17 -24.92 14.99
CA ILE A 152 -20.94 -25.57 13.69
C ILE A 152 -21.07 -24.55 12.56
N THR A 153 -20.47 -24.84 11.40
CA THR A 153 -20.63 -24.06 10.18
C THR A 153 -21.63 -24.78 9.26
N VAL A 154 -22.59 -24.03 8.71
CA VAL A 154 -23.65 -24.56 7.86
C VAL A 154 -23.87 -23.67 6.63
N TYR A 155 -24.03 -24.25 5.45
CA TYR A 155 -24.35 -23.53 4.22
C TYR A 155 -25.88 -23.45 3.99
N LEU A 156 -26.45 -22.27 4.16
CA LEU A 156 -27.91 -22.06 4.15
C LEU A 156 -28.32 -21.00 3.15
N ASN A 157 -29.57 -21.11 2.68
CA ASN A 157 -30.27 -20.03 2.02
C ASN A 157 -31.41 -19.54 2.93
N LYS A 158 -32.19 -18.55 2.49
CA LYS A 158 -33.28 -18.00 3.30
C LYS A 158 -34.29 -19.07 3.75
N LYS A 159 -34.66 -20.01 2.87
CA LYS A 159 -35.67 -21.04 3.17
C LYS A 159 -35.15 -22.06 4.19
N THR A 160 -33.93 -22.56 3.99
CA THR A 160 -33.34 -23.54 4.91
C THR A 160 -32.92 -22.90 6.23
N LEU A 161 -32.56 -21.61 6.22
CA LEU A 161 -32.31 -20.84 7.44
C LEU A 161 -33.54 -20.81 8.36
N ASP A 162 -34.72 -20.53 7.80
CA ASP A 162 -35.97 -20.50 8.58
C ASP A 162 -36.26 -21.87 9.20
N ILE A 163 -36.07 -22.96 8.46
CA ILE A 163 -36.30 -24.34 8.94
C ILE A 163 -35.30 -24.73 10.02
N VAL A 164 -34.00 -24.44 9.81
CA VAL A 164 -32.95 -24.79 10.78
C VAL A 164 -33.10 -23.98 12.07
N SER A 165 -33.60 -22.74 11.99
CA SER A 165 -33.83 -21.90 13.17
C SER A 165 -34.89 -22.49 14.12
N ASP A 166 -35.81 -23.30 13.60
CA ASP A 166 -36.89 -23.92 14.36
C ASP A 166 -36.53 -25.33 14.91
N LEU A 167 -35.32 -25.83 14.63
CA LEU A 167 -34.87 -27.13 15.15
C LEU A 167 -34.62 -27.08 16.66
N ASP A 168 -34.96 -28.16 17.35
CA ASP A 168 -34.65 -28.33 18.78
C ASP A 168 -33.15 -28.15 19.03
N ASN A 169 -32.80 -27.59 20.18
CA ASN A 169 -31.41 -27.37 20.62
C ASN A 169 -30.62 -26.33 19.80
N ILE A 170 -31.23 -25.64 18.83
CA ILE A 170 -30.61 -24.48 18.20
C ILE A 170 -30.80 -23.26 19.11
N LEU A 171 -29.69 -22.74 19.62
CA LEU A 171 -29.68 -21.57 20.51
C LEU A 171 -29.81 -20.27 19.71
N TYR A 172 -29.01 -20.15 18.66
CA TYR A 172 -29.08 -19.06 17.69
C TYR A 172 -28.37 -19.46 16.39
N ILE A 173 -28.67 -18.71 15.34
CA ILE A 173 -27.97 -18.79 14.05
C ILE A 173 -27.49 -17.39 13.70
N GLU A 174 -26.21 -17.27 13.38
CA GLU A 174 -25.61 -16.01 12.94
C GLU A 174 -24.97 -16.17 11.57
N LYS A 175 -25.13 -15.15 10.74
CA LYS A 175 -24.52 -15.15 9.41
C LYS A 175 -23.02 -14.95 9.53
N SER A 176 -22.23 -15.85 8.92
CA SER A 176 -20.78 -15.71 8.89
C SER A 176 -20.42 -14.41 8.19
N SER A 177 -19.66 -13.58 8.91
CA SER A 177 -19.22 -12.29 8.42
C SER A 177 -17.73 -12.36 8.12
N THR A 178 -17.35 -12.01 6.89
CA THR A 178 -15.93 -11.83 6.58
C THR A 178 -15.40 -10.64 7.36
N LEU A 179 -14.49 -10.89 8.31
CA LEU A 179 -13.77 -9.82 8.98
C LEU A 179 -12.94 -9.08 7.93
N LYS A 180 -13.28 -7.82 7.67
CA LYS A 180 -12.39 -6.93 6.92
C LYS A 180 -11.25 -6.55 7.86
N LEU A 181 -10.02 -6.83 7.43
CA LEU A 181 -8.84 -6.28 8.08
C LEU A 181 -9.05 -4.75 8.22
N LEU A 182 -8.79 -4.22 9.42
CA LEU A 182 -8.78 -2.78 9.64
C LEU A 182 -7.59 -2.20 8.87
N GLU A 183 -7.81 -1.89 7.59
CA GLU A 183 -6.86 -1.11 6.80
C GLU A 183 -6.83 0.30 7.40
N THR A 184 -5.66 0.70 7.89
CA THR A 184 -5.37 2.11 8.07
C THR A 184 -5.38 2.72 6.67
N LYS A 185 -6.47 3.41 6.31
CA LYS A 185 -6.55 4.17 5.06
C LYS A 185 -5.53 5.32 5.10
N ASN A 186 -4.29 5.03 4.74
CA ASN A 186 -3.48 6.00 4.04
C ASN A 186 -4.13 6.12 2.65
N THR A 187 -4.85 7.21 2.39
CA THR A 187 -5.40 7.51 1.06
C THR A 187 -4.27 7.85 0.10
N ILE A 188 -3.59 6.80 -0.38
CA ILE A 188 -2.62 6.87 -1.47
C ILE A 188 -3.37 7.25 -2.74
N ASP A 189 -2.96 8.33 -3.40
CA ASP A 189 -3.47 8.68 -4.73
C ASP A 189 -2.85 7.76 -5.79
N ILE A 190 -3.52 6.63 -6.02
CA ILE A 190 -3.14 5.65 -7.06
C ILE A 190 -3.09 6.29 -8.45
N ASN A 191 -3.92 7.29 -8.75
CA ASN A 191 -3.90 7.96 -10.05
C ASN A 191 -2.64 8.81 -10.22
N ALA A 192 -2.16 9.47 -9.15
CA ALA A 192 -0.88 10.17 -9.17
C ALA A 192 0.29 9.21 -9.40
N VAL A 193 0.27 8.02 -8.77
CA VAL A 193 1.28 6.98 -9.02
C VAL A 193 1.22 6.52 -10.47
N LYS A 194 0.04 6.14 -11.00
CA LYS A 194 -0.12 5.71 -12.41
C LYS A 194 0.36 6.78 -13.39
N LYS A 195 0.05 8.05 -13.14
CA LYS A 195 0.48 9.16 -14.01
C LYS A 195 1.99 9.37 -13.99
N GLN A 196 2.64 9.18 -12.84
CA GLN A 196 4.09 9.30 -12.73
C GLN A 196 4.79 8.14 -13.44
N THR A 197 4.34 6.92 -13.17
CA THR A 197 5.04 5.70 -13.59
C THR A 197 4.66 5.26 -15.00
N ASN A 198 3.55 5.78 -15.54
CA ASN A 198 2.86 5.27 -16.72
C ASN A 198 2.46 3.78 -16.60
N TRP A 199 2.33 3.27 -15.37
CA TRP A 199 1.86 1.91 -15.18
C TRP A 199 0.39 1.76 -15.56
N THR A 200 0.06 0.65 -16.20
CA THR A 200 -1.30 0.26 -16.56
C THR A 200 -2.18 0.21 -15.32
N ASP A 201 -1.65 -0.34 -14.23
CA ASP A 201 -2.29 -0.37 -12.93
C ASP A 201 -1.28 -0.52 -11.79
N VAL A 202 -1.65 -0.15 -10.56
CA VAL A 202 -0.75 -0.14 -9.40
C VAL A 202 -1.24 -1.12 -8.35
N SER A 203 -0.32 -1.96 -7.88
CA SER A 203 -0.47 -2.73 -6.65
C SER A 203 0.41 -2.13 -5.55
N VAL A 204 -0.09 -2.17 -4.32
CA VAL A 204 0.63 -1.70 -3.13
C VAL A 204 0.76 -2.86 -2.17
N GLN A 205 1.97 -3.09 -1.67
CA GLN A 205 2.24 -4.06 -0.61
C GLN A 205 2.81 -3.33 0.59
N GLU A 206 2.05 -3.37 1.68
CA GLU A 206 2.57 -3.09 3.00
C GLU A 206 3.20 -4.35 3.55
N PHE A 207 4.49 -4.28 3.91
CA PHE A 207 5.17 -5.42 4.53
C PHE A 207 6.09 -4.92 5.62
N LYS A 208 5.83 -5.36 6.86
CA LYS A 208 6.67 -5.08 8.01
C LYS A 208 7.15 -6.40 8.60
N TYR A 209 8.46 -6.63 8.55
CA TYR A 209 9.08 -7.72 9.30
C TYR A 209 9.69 -7.15 10.58
N PRO A 210 9.40 -7.70 11.77
CA PRO A 210 9.92 -7.17 13.03
C PRO A 210 11.44 -7.01 13.00
N GLY A 211 11.92 -5.79 13.28
CA GLY A 211 13.35 -5.49 13.36
C GLY A 211 14.10 -5.40 12.04
N THR A 212 13.43 -5.47 10.87
CA THR A 212 14.08 -5.25 9.57
C THR A 212 13.28 -4.29 8.68
N PRO A 213 13.87 -3.18 8.21
CA PRO A 213 13.27 -2.31 7.21
C PRO A 213 12.79 -3.04 5.95
N ASN A 214 11.67 -2.59 5.38
CA ASN A 214 11.17 -3.12 4.12
C ASN A 214 12.07 -2.67 2.96
N TYR A 215 13.00 -3.52 2.53
CA TYR A 215 13.90 -3.21 1.43
C TYR A 215 13.17 -2.96 0.09
N LEU A 216 12.00 -3.56 -0.12
CA LEU A 216 11.22 -3.34 -1.34
C LEU A 216 10.68 -1.92 -1.42
N SER A 217 10.29 -1.32 -0.28
CA SER A 217 9.76 0.04 -0.28
C SER A 217 10.81 1.05 -0.75
N LEU A 218 12.09 0.80 -0.52
CA LEU A 218 13.19 1.67 -0.96
C LEU A 218 13.26 1.79 -2.48
N LEU A 219 12.83 0.76 -3.22
CA LEU A 219 12.80 0.74 -4.69
C LEU A 219 11.75 1.68 -5.30
N SER A 220 10.81 2.19 -4.48
CA SER A 220 9.61 2.94 -4.89
C SER A 220 9.56 4.37 -4.33
N GLN A 221 10.70 4.92 -3.91
CA GLN A 221 10.76 6.25 -3.31
C GLN A 221 12.16 6.87 -3.39
N SER A 222 12.25 8.16 -3.09
CA SER A 222 13.51 8.89 -2.91
C SER A 222 13.87 8.99 -1.43
N PRO A 223 15.16 9.03 -1.04
CA PRO A 223 15.54 9.07 0.36
C PRO A 223 15.26 10.43 1.02
N ASN A 224 14.85 11.46 0.26
CA ASN A 224 14.47 12.78 0.76
C ASN A 224 13.02 12.80 1.27
N VAL A 225 12.78 12.51 2.54
CA VAL A 225 11.43 12.51 3.13
C VAL A 225 11.15 13.86 3.80
N ARG A 226 9.99 14.46 3.52
CA ARG A 226 9.52 15.70 4.18
C ARG A 226 8.54 15.36 5.31
N ASN A 227 8.66 16.10 6.41
CA ASN A 227 7.75 16.14 7.58
C ASN A 227 7.55 14.82 8.34
N GLY A 228 8.42 14.57 9.33
CA GLY A 228 8.07 13.79 10.53
C GLY A 228 7.83 12.28 10.39
N LYS A 229 8.00 11.70 9.20
CA LYS A 229 8.11 10.25 8.98
C LYS A 229 9.51 9.91 8.44
N ASP A 230 10.06 8.75 8.83
CA ASP A 230 11.39 8.32 8.42
C ASP A 230 11.47 8.00 6.91
N TYR A 231 10.50 7.26 6.34
CA TYR A 231 10.30 6.97 4.90
C TYR A 231 9.03 6.12 4.67
N ASP A 232 8.55 5.97 3.43
CA ASP A 232 7.38 5.13 3.09
C ASP A 232 7.74 3.64 3.21
N GLU A 233 6.98 2.87 3.99
CA GLU A 233 7.23 1.43 4.17
C GLU A 233 6.50 0.55 3.14
N SER A 234 5.74 1.17 2.24
CA SER A 234 4.95 0.46 1.22
C SER A 234 5.77 0.28 -0.05
N PHE A 235 5.67 -0.92 -0.64
CA PHE A 235 6.20 -1.19 -1.96
C PHE A 235 5.11 -1.02 -3.02
N TYR A 236 5.38 -0.19 -4.03
CA TYR A 236 4.45 0.07 -5.13
C TYR A 236 5.01 -0.57 -6.38
N TYR A 237 4.18 -1.28 -7.12
CA TYR A 237 4.64 -1.98 -8.33
C TYR A 237 3.49 -2.08 -9.33
N PRO A 238 3.78 -2.23 -10.63
CA PRO A 238 2.72 -2.44 -11.60
C PRO A 238 2.02 -3.76 -11.30
N THR A 239 0.69 -3.82 -11.39
CA THR A 239 -0.07 -5.06 -11.12
C THR A 239 0.37 -6.22 -12.04
N SER A 240 0.93 -5.90 -13.20
CA SER A 240 1.51 -6.82 -14.18
C SER A 240 2.96 -7.25 -13.87
N ALA A 241 3.60 -6.81 -12.79
CA ALA A 241 5.05 -6.92 -12.55
C ALA A 241 5.66 -8.28 -12.94
N GLY A 242 6.32 -8.32 -14.10
CA GLY A 242 7.00 -9.50 -14.65
C GLY A 242 6.16 -10.43 -15.52
N LYS A 243 4.85 -10.18 -15.69
CA LYS A 243 3.92 -11.04 -16.42
C LYS A 243 4.46 -11.37 -17.82
N GLY A 244 4.61 -12.66 -18.09
CA GLY A 244 5.05 -13.18 -19.40
C GLY A 244 6.53 -12.96 -19.72
N ILE A 245 7.33 -12.53 -18.75
CA ILE A 245 8.78 -12.40 -18.85
C ILE A 245 9.45 -13.53 -18.06
N ASP A 246 10.50 -14.10 -18.65
CA ASP A 246 11.29 -15.16 -18.05
C ASP A 246 12.47 -14.56 -17.29
N ILE A 247 12.60 -14.90 -16.00
CA ILE A 247 13.78 -14.66 -15.19
C ILE A 247 14.50 -15.98 -14.99
N TYR A 248 15.66 -16.13 -15.65
CA TYR A 248 16.56 -17.24 -15.45
C TYR A 248 17.55 -16.93 -14.33
N LEU A 249 17.73 -17.88 -13.42
CA LEU A 249 18.68 -17.81 -12.31
C LEU A 249 19.70 -18.93 -12.46
N ILE A 250 21.00 -18.62 -12.36
CA ILE A 250 22.08 -19.60 -12.34
C ILE A 250 22.61 -19.62 -10.90
N ASP A 251 22.30 -20.68 -10.13
CA ASP A 251 22.58 -20.75 -8.69
C ASP A 251 22.61 -22.21 -8.17
N GLU A 252 22.65 -22.45 -6.86
CA GLU A 252 22.75 -23.79 -6.25
C GLU A 252 21.50 -24.67 -6.45
N GLY A 253 20.33 -24.06 -6.72
CA GLY A 253 19.07 -24.75 -6.94
C GLY A 253 17.83 -24.06 -6.35
N ILE A 254 16.69 -24.74 -6.39
CA ILE A 254 15.41 -24.18 -5.92
C ILE A 254 14.49 -25.28 -5.37
N LEU A 255 13.69 -24.91 -4.37
CA LEU A 255 12.51 -25.65 -3.94
C LEU A 255 11.28 -24.77 -4.21
N THR A 256 10.39 -25.21 -5.10
CA THR A 256 9.27 -24.37 -5.55
C THR A 256 8.05 -24.44 -4.63
N ASN A 257 8.01 -25.40 -3.71
CA ASN A 257 6.89 -25.59 -2.77
C ASN A 257 7.13 -24.86 -1.44
N HIS A 258 6.88 -23.56 -1.40
CA HIS A 258 6.84 -22.75 -0.17
C HIS A 258 5.96 -21.50 -0.34
N ASP A 259 5.56 -20.89 0.78
CA ASP A 259 4.50 -19.87 0.84
C ASP A 259 4.81 -18.56 0.10
N ASP A 260 6.10 -18.23 -0.07
CA ASP A 260 6.51 -17.08 -0.89
C ASP A 260 6.37 -17.31 -2.41
N TYR A 261 5.96 -18.50 -2.86
CA TYR A 261 5.66 -18.78 -4.27
C TYR A 261 4.19 -19.04 -4.53
N GLN A 262 3.74 -18.55 -5.69
CA GLN A 262 2.38 -18.78 -6.19
C GLN A 262 2.40 -18.79 -7.72
N THR A 263 1.82 -19.84 -8.30
CA THR A 263 1.74 -20.00 -9.77
C THR A 263 0.54 -19.30 -10.39
N TYR A 264 -0.44 -18.89 -9.57
CA TYR A 264 -1.67 -18.23 -10.01
C TYR A 264 -2.47 -19.03 -11.05
N LYS A 265 -2.43 -20.36 -10.94
CA LYS A 265 -3.09 -21.31 -11.83
C LYS A 265 -4.56 -20.94 -12.07
N GLY A 266 -4.98 -20.90 -13.33
CA GLY A 266 -6.36 -20.58 -13.71
C GLY A 266 -6.69 -19.08 -13.72
N THR A 267 -5.70 -18.20 -13.57
CA THR A 267 -5.87 -16.75 -13.65
C THR A 267 -5.11 -16.15 -14.84
N SER A 268 -5.41 -14.89 -15.18
CA SER A 268 -4.65 -14.16 -16.21
C SER A 268 -3.19 -13.85 -15.85
N TYR A 269 -2.75 -14.20 -14.64
CA TYR A 269 -1.39 -14.03 -14.13
C TYR A 269 -0.66 -15.35 -13.93
N GLU A 270 -1.18 -16.44 -14.50
CA GLU A 270 -0.55 -17.76 -14.43
C GLU A 270 0.91 -17.67 -14.91
N ARG A 271 1.81 -18.28 -14.13
CA ARG A 271 3.26 -18.24 -14.35
C ARG A 271 3.92 -19.57 -14.01
N THR A 272 5.11 -19.77 -14.54
CA THR A 272 5.93 -20.95 -14.28
C THR A 272 6.99 -20.67 -13.21
N ILE A 273 7.21 -21.62 -12.30
CA ILE A 273 8.32 -21.60 -11.36
C ILE A 273 8.95 -23.00 -11.41
N THR A 274 10.12 -23.11 -12.03
CA THR A 274 10.78 -24.39 -12.28
C THR A 274 12.27 -24.33 -12.05
N CYS A 275 12.85 -25.48 -11.78
CA CYS A 275 14.23 -25.77 -12.13
C CYS A 275 14.27 -26.44 -13.50
N ASP A 276 15.00 -25.87 -14.44
CA ASP A 276 15.03 -26.33 -15.83
C ASP A 276 16.20 -27.27 -16.13
N ALA A 277 17.31 -27.09 -15.43
CA ALA A 277 18.48 -27.95 -15.58
C ALA A 277 19.34 -28.00 -14.31
N VAL A 278 20.14 -29.06 -14.19
CA VAL A 278 21.13 -29.23 -13.11
C VAL A 278 22.48 -29.65 -13.70
N THR A 279 23.56 -29.07 -13.21
CA THR A 279 24.92 -29.53 -13.52
C THR A 279 25.39 -30.53 -12.48
N ARG A 280 26.00 -31.62 -12.95
CA ARG A 280 26.57 -32.68 -12.11
C ARG A 280 27.80 -33.24 -12.81
N LYS A 281 28.97 -33.19 -12.17
CA LYS A 281 30.22 -33.74 -12.73
C LYS A 281 30.57 -33.12 -14.10
N ASN A 282 30.54 -31.79 -14.21
CA ASN A 282 30.85 -31.03 -15.42
C ASN A 282 29.93 -31.33 -16.63
N LYS A 283 28.69 -31.74 -16.38
CA LYS A 283 27.67 -32.00 -17.40
C LYS A 283 26.34 -31.42 -16.96
N ILE A 284 25.61 -30.84 -17.91
CA ILE A 284 24.26 -30.32 -17.70
C ILE A 284 23.19 -31.34 -18.10
N TYR A 285 22.17 -31.49 -17.27
CA TYR A 285 21.01 -32.35 -17.50
C TYR A 285 19.73 -31.53 -17.39
N ALA A 286 18.88 -31.57 -18.42
CA ALA A 286 17.53 -31.01 -18.33
C ALA A 286 16.73 -31.81 -17.29
N THR A 287 16.00 -31.10 -16.43
CA THR A 287 15.15 -31.73 -15.40
C THR A 287 13.80 -32.13 -15.99
N SER A 288 13.13 -33.09 -15.34
CA SER A 288 11.79 -33.52 -15.72
C SER A 288 10.97 -33.97 -14.52
N GLY A 289 9.64 -33.97 -14.66
CA GLY A 289 8.71 -34.40 -13.61
C GLY A 289 8.96 -33.66 -12.29
N GLN A 290 9.21 -34.43 -11.22
CA GLN A 290 9.39 -33.88 -9.88
C GLN A 290 10.65 -33.01 -9.77
N GLU A 291 11.77 -33.33 -10.45
CA GLU A 291 13.01 -32.52 -10.39
C GLU A 291 12.79 -31.07 -10.83
N LYS A 292 11.76 -30.78 -11.65
CA LYS A 292 11.39 -29.39 -11.98
C LYS A 292 10.91 -28.58 -10.79
N LEU A 293 10.40 -29.22 -9.74
CA LEU A 293 9.86 -28.58 -8.54
C LEU A 293 10.90 -28.52 -7.41
N ASN A 294 11.89 -29.41 -7.44
CA ASN A 294 12.91 -29.50 -6.42
C ASN A 294 14.23 -30.04 -7.00
N CYS A 295 15.13 -29.12 -7.32
CA CYS A 295 16.48 -29.47 -7.77
C CYS A 295 17.52 -28.69 -6.96
N TRP A 296 18.66 -29.31 -6.72
CA TRP A 296 19.87 -28.63 -6.28
C TRP A 296 21.08 -29.52 -6.53
N THR A 297 22.27 -28.92 -6.48
CA THR A 297 23.52 -29.67 -6.57
C THR A 297 23.89 -30.21 -5.19
N SER A 298 24.06 -31.52 -5.06
CA SER A 298 24.45 -32.18 -3.81
C SER A 298 25.90 -32.64 -3.90
N ASP A 299 26.83 -31.95 -3.25
CA ASP A 299 28.09 -32.61 -2.89
C ASP A 299 27.85 -33.52 -1.68
N THR A 300 28.40 -34.71 -1.79
CA THR A 300 27.99 -35.98 -1.17
C THR A 300 28.28 -36.15 0.33
N THR A 301 28.37 -35.05 1.10
CA THR A 301 28.79 -35.11 2.51
C THR A 301 27.86 -34.40 3.51
N SER A 302 26.90 -33.59 3.05
CA SER A 302 25.85 -33.02 3.91
C SER A 302 24.65 -32.56 3.07
N PRO A 303 23.40 -32.88 3.43
CA PRO A 303 22.22 -32.35 2.74
C PRO A 303 22.08 -30.85 3.03
N ARG A 304 22.85 -30.03 2.30
CA ARG A 304 22.67 -28.57 2.30
C ARG A 304 21.50 -28.26 1.37
N TYR A 305 20.41 -27.74 1.93
CA TYR A 305 19.32 -27.15 1.15
C TYR A 305 19.85 -25.97 0.31
N PRO A 306 19.31 -25.71 -0.89
CA PRO A 306 19.77 -24.63 -1.77
C PRO A 306 19.28 -23.25 -1.28
N GLU A 307 19.70 -22.85 -0.08
CA GLU A 307 19.21 -21.64 0.59
C GLU A 307 19.52 -20.38 -0.24
N HIS A 308 20.69 -20.32 -0.89
CA HIS A 308 21.07 -19.18 -1.71
C HIS A 308 20.19 -19.07 -2.96
N GLY A 309 20.03 -20.16 -3.69
CA GLY A 309 19.20 -20.22 -4.90
C GLY A 309 17.72 -19.93 -4.64
N ILE A 310 17.17 -20.43 -3.52
CA ILE A 310 15.81 -20.09 -3.05
C ILE A 310 15.70 -18.58 -2.76
N ALA A 311 16.70 -17.99 -2.11
CA ALA A 311 16.66 -16.58 -1.76
C ALA A 311 16.70 -15.66 -2.99
N VAL A 312 17.60 -15.91 -3.95
CA VAL A 312 17.72 -15.07 -5.15
C VAL A 312 16.47 -15.17 -6.03
N SER A 313 15.87 -16.37 -6.14
CA SER A 313 14.62 -16.57 -6.88
C SER A 313 13.43 -15.90 -6.19
N SER A 314 13.34 -16.01 -4.85
CA SER A 314 12.36 -15.34 -4.01
C SER A 314 12.42 -13.82 -4.15
N ILE A 315 13.62 -13.22 -4.12
CA ILE A 315 13.79 -11.77 -4.21
C ILE A 315 13.50 -11.25 -5.63
N SER A 316 13.71 -12.08 -6.66
CA SER A 316 13.36 -11.70 -8.03
C SER A 316 11.84 -11.67 -8.25
N GLY A 317 11.11 -12.69 -7.78
CA GLY A 317 9.70 -12.87 -8.14
C GLY A 317 8.82 -13.64 -7.14
N GLY A 318 9.22 -13.74 -5.88
CA GLY A 318 8.37 -14.19 -4.77
C GLY A 318 7.18 -13.25 -4.50
N THR A 319 6.15 -13.75 -3.85
CA THR A 319 4.90 -13.01 -3.58
C THR A 319 5.06 -12.03 -2.43
N LEU A 320 5.89 -12.33 -1.44
CA LEU A 320 6.16 -11.49 -0.26
C LEU A 320 7.44 -10.69 -0.45
N PHE A 321 8.52 -11.35 -0.87
CA PHE A 321 9.87 -10.77 -0.92
C PHE A 321 10.30 -10.32 -2.32
N GLY A 322 9.55 -10.71 -3.34
CA GLY A 322 9.92 -10.48 -4.73
C GLY A 322 9.44 -9.16 -5.32
N VAL A 323 10.21 -8.67 -6.30
CA VAL A 323 9.89 -7.50 -7.10
C VAL A 323 8.91 -7.85 -8.24
N ALA A 324 9.26 -8.81 -9.11
CA ALA A 324 8.49 -9.22 -10.28
C ALA A 324 7.56 -10.39 -9.96
N LYS A 325 6.52 -10.12 -9.17
CA LYS A 325 5.65 -11.15 -8.58
C LYS A 325 4.94 -12.06 -9.58
N LYS A 326 4.85 -11.66 -10.86
CA LYS A 326 4.21 -12.40 -11.95
C LYS A 326 5.19 -12.94 -13.00
N ALA A 327 6.50 -12.81 -12.79
CA ALA A 327 7.51 -13.37 -13.70
C ALA A 327 7.56 -14.89 -13.65
N ASN A 328 7.87 -15.51 -14.80
CA ASN A 328 8.26 -16.91 -14.83
C ASN A 328 9.67 -17.01 -14.24
N LEU A 329 9.88 -17.95 -13.32
CA LEU A 329 11.17 -18.18 -12.68
C LEU A 329 11.73 -19.52 -13.15
N HIS A 330 12.94 -19.49 -13.69
CA HIS A 330 13.63 -20.66 -14.24
C HIS A 330 15.01 -20.79 -13.61
N MET A 331 15.22 -21.83 -12.80
CA MET A 331 16.50 -22.09 -12.15
C MET A 331 17.36 -23.05 -12.98
N ILE A 332 18.64 -22.73 -13.13
CA ILE A 332 19.70 -23.64 -13.55
C ILE A 332 20.58 -23.92 -12.34
N ALA A 333 20.44 -25.12 -11.76
CA ALA A 333 21.21 -25.53 -10.60
C ALA A 333 22.64 -25.90 -11.00
N THR A 334 23.65 -25.32 -10.36
CA THR A 334 25.06 -25.47 -10.75
C THR A 334 26.01 -25.66 -9.57
N GLU A 335 27.06 -26.45 -9.78
CA GLU A 335 28.19 -26.64 -8.84
C GLU A 335 29.19 -25.46 -8.89
N LEU A 336 28.89 -24.41 -9.67
CA LEU A 336 29.61 -23.13 -9.77
C LEU A 336 31.03 -23.23 -10.35
N SER A 337 31.36 -24.30 -11.09
CA SER A 337 32.60 -24.34 -11.86
C SER A 337 32.47 -23.55 -13.18
N SER A 338 33.58 -23.08 -13.76
CA SER A 338 33.59 -22.39 -15.06
C SER A 338 32.94 -23.22 -16.19
N ILE A 339 33.11 -24.54 -16.17
CA ILE A 339 32.49 -25.43 -17.16
C ILE A 339 30.97 -25.44 -16.96
N ASP A 340 30.51 -25.53 -15.72
CA ASP A 340 29.09 -25.55 -15.40
C ASP A 340 28.41 -24.21 -15.74
N ILE A 341 29.06 -23.08 -15.48
CA ILE A 341 28.55 -21.75 -15.87
C ILE A 341 28.44 -21.65 -17.39
N LEU A 342 29.48 -22.05 -18.13
CA LEU A 342 29.44 -22.01 -19.59
C LEU A 342 28.31 -22.89 -20.17
N GLN A 343 28.14 -24.10 -19.62
CA GLN A 343 27.04 -25.00 -19.99
C GLN A 343 25.67 -24.43 -19.63
N SER A 344 25.55 -23.76 -18.49
CA SER A 344 24.31 -23.11 -18.05
C SER A 344 23.90 -21.97 -18.98
N ILE A 345 24.85 -21.12 -19.36
CA ILE A 345 24.60 -20.00 -20.30
C ILE A 345 24.23 -20.56 -21.69
N ASP A 346 24.90 -21.62 -22.15
CA ASP A 346 24.55 -22.28 -23.41
C ASP A 346 23.16 -22.92 -23.37
N PHE A 347 22.79 -23.57 -22.27
CA PHE A 347 21.46 -24.15 -22.09
C PHE A 347 20.37 -23.08 -22.20
N ILE A 348 20.55 -21.93 -21.53
CA ILE A 348 19.62 -20.79 -21.62
C ILE A 348 19.52 -20.30 -23.07
N MET A 349 20.66 -20.17 -23.77
CA MET A 349 20.66 -19.75 -25.18
C MET A 349 19.83 -20.66 -26.10
N GLN A 350 19.75 -21.95 -25.78
CA GLN A 350 19.03 -22.95 -26.58
C GLN A 350 17.53 -23.05 -26.23
N HIS A 351 17.13 -22.75 -24.99
CA HIS A 351 15.78 -23.04 -24.48
C HIS A 351 14.95 -21.80 -24.16
N ALA A 352 15.59 -20.66 -23.86
CA ALA A 352 14.90 -19.46 -23.45
C ALA A 352 14.54 -18.54 -24.63
N THR A 353 13.63 -17.59 -24.42
CA THR A 353 13.08 -16.73 -25.48
C THR A 353 13.83 -15.39 -25.54
N PRO A 354 14.58 -15.09 -26.61
CA PRO A 354 15.26 -13.81 -26.73
C PRO A 354 14.27 -12.63 -26.69
N TYR A 355 14.71 -11.47 -26.19
CA TYR A 355 13.88 -10.27 -25.98
C TYR A 355 12.76 -10.41 -24.94
N LYS A 356 12.62 -11.59 -24.30
CA LYS A 356 11.69 -11.86 -23.19
C LYS A 356 12.36 -12.52 -21.99
N THR A 357 13.69 -12.59 -21.97
CA THR A 357 14.45 -13.28 -20.93
C THR A 357 15.46 -12.34 -20.27
N VAL A 358 15.41 -12.31 -18.95
CA VAL A 358 16.35 -11.68 -18.04
C VAL A 358 17.11 -12.77 -17.30
N ILE A 359 18.43 -12.69 -17.26
CA ILE A 359 19.30 -13.64 -16.56
C ILE A 359 19.91 -12.92 -15.37
N SER A 360 19.74 -13.49 -14.18
CA SER A 360 20.36 -13.04 -12.95
C SER A 360 21.38 -14.06 -12.51
N MET A 361 22.64 -13.63 -12.38
CA MET A 361 23.72 -14.49 -11.91
C MET A 361 24.43 -13.86 -10.71
N SER A 362 24.14 -14.40 -9.53
CA SER A 362 24.60 -13.89 -8.25
C SER A 362 25.89 -14.57 -7.78
N ILE A 363 26.88 -14.64 -8.68
CA ILE A 363 28.13 -15.38 -8.52
C ILE A 363 29.30 -14.45 -8.88
N GLY A 364 30.42 -14.58 -8.16
CA GLY A 364 31.62 -13.78 -8.38
C GLY A 364 32.88 -14.48 -7.90
N GLY A 365 34.03 -13.86 -8.19
CA GLY A 365 35.37 -14.40 -7.85
C GLY A 365 35.98 -15.24 -8.97
N GLY A 366 37.11 -15.87 -8.68
CA GLY A 366 37.90 -16.63 -9.65
C GLY A 366 38.80 -15.77 -10.55
N GLU A 367 39.35 -16.41 -11.58
CA GLU A 367 40.21 -15.76 -12.59
C GLU A 367 39.41 -15.44 -13.87
N TYR A 368 39.91 -14.50 -14.67
CA TYR A 368 39.33 -14.17 -15.97
C TYR A 368 39.22 -15.41 -16.88
N GLN A 369 38.02 -15.67 -17.41
CA GLN A 369 37.78 -16.73 -18.40
C GLN A 369 37.24 -16.13 -19.69
N GLN A 370 38.05 -16.17 -20.76
CA GLN A 370 37.66 -15.63 -22.05
C GLN A 370 36.39 -16.31 -22.62
N SER A 371 36.27 -17.63 -22.48
CA SER A 371 35.12 -18.39 -23.00
C SER A 371 33.80 -17.98 -22.35
N GLU A 372 33.80 -17.61 -21.07
CA GLU A 372 32.61 -17.14 -20.38
C GLU A 372 32.18 -15.76 -20.87
N GLU A 373 33.13 -14.82 -21.01
CA GLU A 373 32.84 -13.48 -21.53
C GLU A 373 32.34 -13.53 -22.99
N ASP A 374 32.99 -14.31 -23.85
CA ASP A 374 32.58 -14.49 -25.24
C ASP A 374 31.16 -15.07 -25.32
N LYS A 375 30.82 -16.04 -24.46
CA LYS A 375 29.49 -16.64 -24.43
C LYS A 375 28.41 -15.67 -23.90
N ILE A 376 28.75 -14.84 -22.92
CA ILE A 376 27.86 -13.78 -22.42
C ILE A 376 27.60 -12.75 -23.54
N ASN A 377 28.64 -12.37 -24.29
CA ASN A 377 28.52 -11.45 -25.44
C ASN A 377 27.59 -12.03 -26.52
N ASP A 378 27.74 -13.31 -26.86
CA ASP A 378 26.85 -14.00 -27.81
C ASP A 378 25.40 -13.93 -27.36
N LEU A 379 25.15 -14.22 -26.08
CA LEU A 379 23.81 -14.25 -25.52
C LEU A 379 23.19 -12.83 -25.47
N VAL A 380 23.95 -11.82 -25.03
CA VAL A 380 23.53 -10.41 -25.08
C VAL A 380 23.22 -9.95 -26.50
N SER A 381 24.04 -10.33 -27.50
CA SER A 381 23.84 -9.96 -28.91
C SER A 381 22.53 -10.50 -29.48
N LYS A 382 22.03 -11.63 -28.95
CA LYS A 382 20.76 -12.25 -29.34
C LYS A 382 19.54 -11.59 -28.68
N GLY A 383 19.73 -10.65 -27.76
CA GLY A 383 18.64 -9.90 -27.12
C GLY A 383 18.25 -10.43 -25.74
N PHE A 384 19.12 -11.21 -25.09
CA PHE A 384 18.96 -11.54 -23.69
C PHE A 384 19.53 -10.42 -22.80
N ILE A 385 18.96 -10.23 -21.62
CA ILE A 385 19.42 -9.24 -20.64
C ILE A 385 20.18 -9.96 -19.53
N PHE A 386 21.41 -9.56 -19.23
CA PHE A 386 22.28 -10.27 -18.29
C PHE A 386 22.71 -9.35 -17.14
N LEU A 387 22.34 -9.71 -15.91
CA LEU A 387 22.69 -9.00 -14.68
C LEU A 387 23.57 -9.87 -13.78
N VAL A 388 24.58 -9.25 -13.16
CA VAL A 388 25.56 -9.92 -12.29
C VAL A 388 25.79 -9.14 -11.00
N ALA A 389 26.16 -9.84 -9.95
CA ALA A 389 26.56 -9.23 -8.68
C ALA A 389 27.93 -8.56 -8.79
N ALA A 390 28.10 -7.41 -8.14
CA ALA A 390 29.40 -6.73 -8.09
C ALA A 390 30.45 -7.51 -7.28
N GLY A 391 30.01 -8.30 -6.28
CA GLY A 391 30.87 -9.01 -5.33
C GLY A 391 30.90 -8.37 -3.94
N ASN A 392 31.44 -9.10 -2.96
CA ASN A 392 31.31 -8.81 -1.52
C ASN A 392 32.68 -8.69 -0.81
N GLU A 393 33.72 -8.23 -1.50
CA GLU A 393 35.10 -8.20 -1.00
C GLU A 393 35.64 -6.80 -0.74
N ASP A 394 34.84 -5.74 -0.92
CA ASP A 394 35.26 -4.33 -0.86
C ASP A 394 36.50 -4.05 -1.75
N ILE A 395 36.45 -4.52 -3.00
CA ILE A 395 37.50 -4.29 -3.99
C ILE A 395 36.98 -3.61 -5.27
N ASN A 396 37.90 -3.02 -6.02
CA ASN A 396 37.61 -2.48 -7.34
C ASN A 396 37.38 -3.62 -8.35
N CYS A 397 36.14 -3.83 -8.78
CA CYS A 397 35.76 -4.88 -9.74
C CYS A 397 36.18 -4.59 -11.20
N CYS A 398 36.82 -3.44 -11.47
CA CYS A 398 37.26 -2.98 -12.79
C CYS A 398 38.76 -3.03 -13.03
N ALA A 399 39.48 -3.87 -12.28
CA ALA A 399 40.89 -4.05 -12.58
C ALA A 399 41.08 -4.53 -14.03
N ASP A 400 42.27 -4.31 -14.60
CA ASP A 400 42.61 -4.83 -15.93
C ASP A 400 42.46 -6.37 -15.95
N LYS A 401 41.99 -6.97 -17.05
CA LYS A 401 41.80 -8.42 -17.20
C LYS A 401 43.07 -9.23 -16.93
N LYS A 402 44.26 -8.64 -17.14
CA LYS A 402 45.56 -9.25 -16.87
C LYS A 402 45.99 -9.14 -15.40
N ASN A 403 45.23 -8.40 -14.60
CA ASN A 403 45.48 -8.23 -13.18
C ASN A 403 44.76 -9.32 -12.40
N ARG A 404 45.45 -9.95 -11.45
CA ARG A 404 44.86 -10.92 -10.50
C ARG A 404 43.72 -10.35 -9.64
N ARG A 405 43.53 -9.02 -9.64
CA ARG A 405 42.42 -8.32 -8.99
C ARG A 405 41.21 -8.13 -9.91
N PHE A 406 41.26 -8.61 -11.15
CA PHE A 406 40.09 -8.66 -12.02
C PHE A 406 39.01 -9.49 -11.36
N TYR A 407 37.77 -9.00 -11.38
CA TYR A 407 36.63 -9.70 -10.81
C TYR A 407 35.73 -10.18 -11.96
N PRO A 408 35.72 -11.48 -12.27
CA PRO A 408 34.88 -12.04 -13.33
C PRO A 408 33.42 -11.65 -13.20
N TYR A 409 32.74 -11.60 -14.36
CA TYR A 409 31.35 -11.18 -14.55
C TYR A 409 31.10 -9.68 -14.29
N ALA A 410 31.44 -9.16 -13.11
CA ALA A 410 31.30 -7.74 -12.78
C ALA A 410 32.19 -6.85 -13.67
N GLY A 411 33.39 -7.34 -14.01
CA GLY A 411 34.32 -6.66 -14.91
C GLY A 411 34.08 -6.92 -16.41
N TYR A 412 33.10 -7.74 -16.79
CA TYR A 412 32.75 -7.98 -18.20
C TYR A 412 31.89 -6.84 -18.74
N SER A 413 32.30 -6.25 -19.86
CA SER A 413 31.66 -5.01 -20.37
C SER A 413 30.19 -5.18 -20.79
N ALA A 414 29.78 -6.40 -21.16
CA ALA A 414 28.43 -6.67 -21.64
C ALA A 414 27.41 -6.89 -20.52
N THR A 415 27.81 -7.09 -19.27
CA THR A 415 26.88 -7.35 -18.15
C THR A 415 26.34 -6.05 -17.57
N ILE A 416 25.22 -6.12 -16.84
CA ILE A 416 24.77 -5.05 -15.94
C ILE A 416 25.18 -5.47 -14.53
N THR A 417 26.12 -4.73 -13.95
CA THR A 417 26.71 -5.08 -12.65
C THR A 417 26.00 -4.33 -11.53
N VAL A 418 25.55 -5.08 -10.52
CA VAL A 418 24.73 -4.56 -9.42
C VAL A 418 25.50 -4.57 -8.10
N GLY A 419 25.71 -3.38 -7.53
CA GLY A 419 26.25 -3.17 -6.19
C GLY A 419 25.17 -3.21 -5.10
N ALA A 420 25.59 -3.27 -3.83
CA ALA A 420 24.69 -3.37 -2.69
C ALA A 420 24.67 -2.10 -1.82
N THR A 421 23.48 -1.72 -1.36
CA THR A 421 23.29 -0.80 -0.24
C THR A 421 22.79 -1.55 1.00
N GLU A 422 22.91 -0.93 2.16
CA GLU A 422 22.08 -1.28 3.31
C GLU A 422 20.61 -0.95 3.01
N SER A 423 19.70 -1.60 3.73
CA SER A 423 18.25 -1.35 3.63
C SER A 423 17.81 -0.28 4.62
N LYS A 424 18.48 0.87 4.60
CA LYS A 424 18.17 2.01 5.47
C LYS A 424 18.49 3.33 4.79
N ILE A 425 17.76 4.36 5.21
CA ILE A 425 18.02 5.75 4.85
C ILE A 425 18.61 6.45 6.08
N VAL A 426 19.73 7.15 5.89
CA VAL A 426 20.39 7.94 6.93
C VAL A 426 20.67 9.31 6.35
N ASN A 427 20.26 10.38 7.04
CA ASN A 427 20.45 11.76 6.60
C ASN A 427 19.99 12.00 5.15
N ASN A 428 18.80 11.49 4.81
CA ASN A 428 18.21 11.55 3.47
C ASN A 428 19.06 10.92 2.35
N LYS A 429 19.91 9.94 2.68
CA LYS A 429 20.70 9.17 1.72
C LYS A 429 20.58 7.67 1.97
N TYR A 430 20.67 6.89 0.91
CA TYR A 430 20.95 5.47 1.04
C TYR A 430 22.38 5.29 1.54
N VAL A 431 22.66 4.15 2.16
CA VAL A 431 23.98 3.85 2.72
C VAL A 431 24.58 2.69 1.94
N SER A 432 25.75 2.88 1.34
CA SER A 432 26.49 1.79 0.69
C SER A 432 26.71 0.65 1.67
N ALA A 433 26.60 -0.60 1.20
CA ALA A 433 27.05 -1.73 2.00
C ALA A 433 28.58 -1.69 2.11
N ASP A 434 29.11 -2.02 3.28
CA ASP A 434 30.55 -1.98 3.56
C ASP A 434 31.34 -3.07 2.82
N TYR A 435 30.68 -4.17 2.46
CA TYR A 435 31.28 -5.28 1.70
C TYR A 435 31.20 -5.10 0.18
N THR A 436 30.39 -4.16 -0.35
CA THR A 436 30.13 -4.13 -1.80
C THR A 436 31.39 -3.77 -2.60
N ASN A 437 31.67 -4.53 -3.65
CA ASN A 437 32.69 -4.12 -4.61
C ASN A 437 32.29 -2.81 -5.31
N TYR A 438 33.29 -2.09 -5.81
CA TYR A 438 33.16 -0.73 -6.34
C TYR A 438 33.93 -0.56 -7.66
N GLY A 439 33.87 0.66 -8.23
CA GLY A 439 34.53 1.01 -9.49
C GLY A 439 33.56 1.24 -10.65
N LYS A 440 34.11 1.70 -11.79
CA LYS A 440 33.36 2.17 -12.97
C LYS A 440 32.48 1.14 -13.70
N CYS A 441 32.59 -0.14 -13.32
CA CYS A 441 31.89 -1.28 -13.92
C CYS A 441 30.61 -1.57 -13.17
N VAL A 442 30.46 -1.05 -11.95
CA VAL A 442 29.18 -1.06 -11.26
C VAL A 442 28.25 -0.10 -12.00
N ASP A 443 27.16 -0.63 -12.54
CA ASP A 443 26.18 0.18 -13.27
C ASP A 443 25.20 0.87 -12.33
N ILE A 444 24.77 0.15 -11.29
CA ILE A 444 23.69 0.54 -10.38
C ILE A 444 23.78 -0.18 -9.04
N PHE A 445 23.16 0.37 -8.00
CA PHE A 445 23.06 -0.22 -6.67
C PHE A 445 21.62 -0.54 -6.31
N ALA A 446 21.40 -1.59 -5.54
CA ALA A 446 20.11 -1.93 -4.94
C ALA A 446 20.30 -2.43 -3.50
N PRO A 447 19.23 -2.52 -2.69
CA PRO A 447 19.32 -3.05 -1.34
C PRO A 447 19.89 -4.48 -1.32
N GLY A 448 20.97 -4.69 -0.56
CA GLY A 448 21.62 -5.99 -0.36
C GLY A 448 21.31 -6.62 0.99
N HIS A 449 20.76 -5.88 1.97
CA HIS A 449 20.33 -6.41 3.27
C HIS A 449 18.85 -6.78 3.24
N VAL A 450 18.55 -8.07 3.17
CA VAL A 450 17.19 -8.56 2.86
C VAL A 450 16.71 -9.58 3.89
N ILE A 451 15.42 -9.90 3.80
CA ILE A 451 14.82 -11.09 4.42
C ILE A 451 14.60 -12.12 3.31
N GLN A 452 15.04 -13.36 3.56
CA GLN A 452 14.87 -14.50 2.65
C GLN A 452 14.08 -15.64 3.32
N PRO A 453 13.36 -16.46 2.55
CA PRO A 453 12.82 -17.72 3.04
C PRO A 453 13.94 -18.76 3.26
N VAL A 454 13.77 -19.56 4.31
CA VAL A 454 14.59 -20.72 4.66
C VAL A 454 13.65 -21.92 4.72
N VAL A 455 13.73 -22.77 3.70
CA VAL A 455 12.81 -23.90 3.54
C VAL A 455 13.48 -25.17 4.02
N ARG A 456 12.90 -25.83 5.02
CA ARG A 456 13.38 -27.12 5.54
C ARG A 456 12.20 -28.00 5.90
N ASN A 457 12.20 -29.25 5.43
CA ASN A 457 11.18 -30.26 5.77
C ASN A 457 9.73 -29.73 5.63
N SER A 458 9.43 -29.04 4.53
CA SER A 458 8.13 -28.41 4.26
C SER A 458 7.69 -27.34 5.28
N ARG A 459 8.64 -26.75 6.01
CA ARG A 459 8.44 -25.55 6.84
C ARG A 459 9.22 -24.39 6.26
N THR A 460 8.57 -23.23 6.18
CA THR A 460 9.19 -21.97 5.78
C THR A 460 9.52 -21.16 7.02
N GLN A 461 10.79 -20.83 7.20
CA GLN A 461 11.25 -19.81 8.15
C GLN A 461 11.77 -18.61 7.37
N TYR A 462 12.01 -17.49 8.06
CA TYR A 462 12.55 -16.28 7.45
C TYR A 462 13.82 -15.87 8.17
N LYS A 463 14.83 -15.45 7.41
CA LYS A 463 16.14 -15.06 7.94
C LYS A 463 16.62 -13.77 7.27
N SER A 464 17.25 -12.92 8.06
CA SER A 464 17.97 -11.75 7.54
C SER A 464 19.35 -12.15 6.99
N THR A 465 19.69 -11.61 5.82
CA THR A 465 20.95 -11.91 5.12
C THR A 465 21.45 -10.67 4.36
N LYS A 466 22.72 -10.68 3.95
CA LYS A 466 23.38 -9.56 3.26
C LYS A 466 24.22 -10.04 2.09
N GLY A 467 24.21 -9.31 0.98
CA GLY A 467 25.05 -9.59 -0.19
C GLY A 467 24.59 -8.89 -1.47
N THR A 468 25.53 -8.61 -2.37
CA THR A 468 25.24 -8.19 -3.76
C THR A 468 24.45 -9.24 -4.54
N SER A 469 24.55 -10.50 -4.12
CA SER A 469 23.71 -11.62 -4.58
C SER A 469 22.21 -11.38 -4.44
N PHE A 470 21.79 -10.53 -3.50
CA PHE A 470 20.38 -10.20 -3.26
C PHE A 470 19.95 -8.89 -3.92
N ALA A 471 20.88 -7.95 -4.10
CA ALA A 471 20.65 -6.73 -4.86
C ALA A 471 20.39 -7.04 -6.35
N THR A 472 21.17 -7.95 -6.94
CA THR A 472 21.09 -8.36 -8.35
C THR A 472 19.71 -8.86 -8.79
N PRO A 473 19.09 -9.85 -8.13
CA PRO A 473 17.76 -10.34 -8.50
C PRO A 473 16.65 -9.31 -8.31
N MET A 474 16.80 -8.32 -7.41
CA MET A 474 15.84 -7.21 -7.35
C MET A 474 15.84 -6.39 -8.63
N VAL A 475 17.03 -6.04 -9.12
CA VAL A 475 17.17 -5.29 -10.38
C VAL A 475 16.66 -6.14 -11.54
N ALA A 476 16.91 -7.45 -11.55
CA ALA A 476 16.35 -8.35 -12.55
C ALA A 476 14.81 -8.34 -12.53
N GLY A 477 14.19 -8.31 -11.35
CA GLY A 477 12.75 -8.15 -11.21
C GLY A 477 12.23 -6.78 -11.67
N ILE A 478 12.97 -5.69 -11.45
CA ILE A 478 12.62 -4.36 -12.00
C ILE A 478 12.65 -4.40 -13.54
N VAL A 479 13.70 -4.99 -14.12
CA VAL A 479 13.83 -5.16 -15.57
C VAL A 479 12.66 -5.98 -16.13
N ALA A 480 12.32 -7.12 -15.51
CA ALA A 480 11.19 -7.92 -15.92
C ALA A 480 9.86 -7.16 -15.83
N SER A 481 9.69 -6.30 -14.83
CA SER A 481 8.50 -5.45 -14.68
C SER A 481 8.40 -4.37 -15.77
N ILE A 482 9.53 -3.74 -16.13
CA ILE A 482 9.60 -2.78 -17.25
C ILE A 482 9.24 -3.47 -18.57
N MET A 483 9.77 -4.67 -18.80
CA MET A 483 9.49 -5.43 -20.02
C MET A 483 8.02 -5.87 -20.11
N ALA A 484 7.39 -6.22 -18.98
CA ALA A 484 6.00 -6.64 -18.92
C ALA A 484 5.00 -5.49 -19.17
N GLU A 485 5.33 -4.26 -18.77
CA GLU A 485 4.47 -3.08 -18.99
C GLU A 485 4.50 -2.55 -20.43
N HIS A 486 5.52 -2.90 -21.19
CA HIS A 486 5.72 -2.46 -22.57
C HIS A 486 6.08 -3.64 -23.48
N PRO A 487 5.20 -4.67 -23.60
CA PRO A 487 5.50 -5.89 -24.34
C PRO A 487 5.70 -5.66 -25.84
N GLU A 488 5.27 -4.52 -26.37
CA GLU A 488 5.51 -4.07 -27.74
C GLU A 488 6.95 -3.62 -28.01
N VAL A 489 7.70 -3.31 -26.96
CA VAL A 489 9.08 -2.83 -27.06
C VAL A 489 10.06 -4.00 -27.11
N LYS A 490 10.89 -4.01 -28.15
CA LYS A 490 12.02 -4.94 -28.24
C LYS A 490 13.20 -4.43 -27.39
N TYR A 491 13.41 -5.05 -26.23
CA TYR A 491 14.45 -4.69 -25.26
C TYR A 491 15.77 -5.42 -25.52
N ASN A 492 16.89 -4.70 -25.48
CA ASN A 492 18.23 -5.27 -25.47
C ASN A 492 19.04 -4.72 -24.28
N GLN A 493 20.22 -5.29 -24.04
CA GLN A 493 21.07 -4.97 -22.90
C GLN A 493 21.34 -3.47 -22.75
N GLU A 494 21.78 -2.80 -23.81
CA GLU A 494 22.07 -1.35 -23.77
C GLU A 494 20.82 -0.52 -23.47
N LYS A 495 19.68 -0.87 -24.06
CA LYS A 495 18.42 -0.16 -23.82
C LYS A 495 17.97 -0.32 -22.36
N ILE A 496 18.06 -1.52 -21.80
CA ILE A 496 17.75 -1.76 -20.39
C ILE A 496 18.74 -1.04 -19.48
N ARG A 497 20.05 -1.11 -19.74
CA ARG A 497 21.06 -0.38 -18.97
C ARG A 497 20.77 1.12 -18.95
N LYS A 498 20.45 1.71 -20.11
CA LYS A 498 20.08 3.12 -20.22
C LYS A 498 18.82 3.44 -19.42
N ILE A 499 17.76 2.65 -19.54
CA ILE A 499 16.51 2.84 -18.80
C ILE A 499 16.76 2.79 -17.28
N LEU A 500 17.51 1.79 -16.80
CA LEU A 500 17.86 1.67 -15.38
C LEU A 500 18.64 2.89 -14.87
N ILE A 501 19.63 3.36 -15.64
CA ILE A 501 20.41 4.56 -15.29
C ILE A 501 19.55 5.82 -15.31
N GLU A 502 18.67 5.98 -16.30
CA GLU A 502 17.76 7.12 -16.40
C GLU A 502 16.79 7.15 -15.21
N MET A 503 16.17 6.01 -14.88
CA MET A 503 15.24 5.85 -13.77
C MET A 503 15.91 5.92 -12.39
N SER A 504 17.21 5.60 -12.30
CA SER A 504 17.94 5.60 -11.03
C SER A 504 17.91 6.96 -10.33
N ILE A 505 17.90 6.90 -9.00
CA ILE A 505 18.09 8.06 -8.13
C ILE A 505 19.60 8.29 -8.03
N LYS A 506 20.03 9.44 -8.54
CA LYS A 506 21.45 9.79 -8.70
C LYS A 506 21.95 10.52 -7.45
N ASP A 507 23.23 10.30 -7.14
CA ASP A 507 23.97 11.03 -6.10
C ASP A 507 23.36 10.94 -4.68
N SER A 508 22.59 9.88 -4.44
CA SER A 508 21.81 9.67 -3.22
C SER A 508 22.37 8.57 -2.32
N ILE A 509 23.46 7.92 -2.72
CA ILE A 509 24.17 6.92 -1.91
C ILE A 509 25.33 7.59 -1.17
N SER A 510 25.46 7.31 0.12
CA SER A 510 26.56 7.73 0.98
C SER A 510 27.49 6.56 1.27
N GLY A 511 28.77 6.84 1.55
CA GLY A 511 29.74 5.82 1.94
C GLY A 511 30.30 4.98 0.78
N LEU A 512 30.21 5.44 -0.47
CA LEU A 512 30.88 4.77 -1.59
C LEU A 512 32.40 4.81 -1.41
N ALA A 513 33.06 3.67 -1.61
CA ALA A 513 34.50 3.49 -1.41
C ALA A 513 35.37 4.22 -2.44
N SER A 514 34.83 4.58 -3.61
CA SER A 514 35.56 5.28 -4.68
C SER A 514 34.66 6.25 -5.45
N VAL A 515 35.20 7.44 -5.74
CA VAL A 515 34.55 8.51 -6.53
C VAL A 515 34.28 8.11 -7.98
N ASP A 516 35.04 7.14 -8.52
CA ASP A 516 34.86 6.64 -9.89
C ASP A 516 33.69 5.64 -10.00
N THR A 517 33.07 5.30 -8.87
CA THR A 517 31.92 4.39 -8.82
C THR A 517 30.64 5.19 -9.08
N PRO A 518 29.85 4.84 -10.12
CA PRO A 518 28.62 5.56 -10.40
C PRO A 518 27.65 5.56 -9.22
N ASN A 519 27.29 6.74 -8.73
CA ASN A 519 26.36 6.89 -7.60
C ASN A 519 24.90 6.85 -8.10
N ARG A 520 24.37 5.64 -8.26
CA ARG A 520 23.05 5.38 -8.84
C ARG A 520 22.31 4.33 -8.03
N PHE A 521 21.27 4.73 -7.32
CA PHE A 521 20.37 3.80 -6.63
C PHE A 521 19.19 3.42 -7.54
N VAL A 522 18.88 2.14 -7.64
CA VAL A 522 17.80 1.65 -8.51
C VAL A 522 16.43 2.15 -8.06
N ASN A 523 15.56 2.44 -9.02
CA ASN A 523 14.17 2.81 -8.75
C ASN A 523 13.27 2.15 -9.81
N ASN A 524 12.04 1.82 -9.43
CA ASN A 524 11.09 1.16 -10.33
C ASN A 524 10.23 2.13 -11.16
N GLY A 525 10.45 3.43 -11.04
CA GLY A 525 9.72 4.50 -11.75
C GLY A 525 8.88 5.37 -10.82
N LYS A 526 8.58 4.91 -9.60
CA LYS A 526 7.91 5.72 -8.58
C LYS A 526 8.97 6.47 -7.76
N THR A 527 9.00 7.80 -7.90
CA THR A 527 9.85 8.68 -7.07
C THR A 527 9.05 9.65 -6.20
N LEU A 528 7.72 9.73 -6.37
CA LEU A 528 6.87 10.54 -5.50
C LEU A 528 6.82 9.94 -4.09
N ASN A 529 7.13 10.78 -3.11
CA ASN A 529 6.86 10.51 -1.70
C ASN A 529 5.41 10.91 -1.43
N VAL A 530 4.48 9.98 -1.66
CA VAL A 530 3.05 10.23 -1.47
C VAL A 530 2.76 10.11 0.03
N THR A 531 2.72 11.24 0.73
CA THR A 531 1.98 11.36 2.00
C THR A 531 0.63 12.02 1.73
N PRO A 532 -0.46 11.55 2.35
CA PRO A 532 -1.71 12.31 2.36
C PRO A 532 -1.51 13.51 3.28
N ASP A 533 -1.11 14.64 2.68
CA ASP A 533 -1.33 15.94 3.28
C ASP A 533 -2.06 16.80 2.24
N GLU A 534 -3.37 16.91 2.44
CA GLU A 534 -4.16 18.01 1.91
C GLU A 534 -3.58 19.32 2.47
N SER A 535 -2.58 19.89 1.80
CA SER A 535 -2.20 21.33 1.88
C SER A 535 -0.87 21.69 1.21
N SER A 536 -0.12 20.76 0.62
CA SER A 536 1.16 21.11 -0.04
C SER A 536 1.28 20.63 -1.49
N ALA A 537 0.28 20.97 -2.30
CA ALA A 537 0.49 21.28 -3.72
C ALA A 537 1.23 22.62 -3.85
N GLY A 538 2.46 22.67 -3.34
CA GLY A 538 3.30 23.86 -3.31
C GLY A 538 4.67 23.50 -2.76
N ASN A 539 5.71 23.68 -3.56
CA ASN A 539 7.13 23.46 -3.27
C ASN A 539 7.74 22.07 -3.53
N ILE A 540 7.62 21.56 -4.76
CA ILE A 540 8.79 20.97 -5.43
C ILE A 540 9.26 21.99 -6.46
N SER A 541 10.36 22.67 -6.16
CA SER A 541 11.09 23.48 -7.13
C SER A 541 11.77 22.54 -8.13
N ASN A 542 11.04 22.09 -9.15
CA ASN A 542 11.71 21.66 -10.38
C ASN A 542 12.33 22.92 -10.95
N THR A 543 13.65 23.08 -10.85
CA THR A 543 14.36 24.22 -11.47
C THR A 543 14.34 24.14 -13.00
N GLU A 544 13.95 22.99 -13.55
CA GLU A 544 13.92 22.69 -14.98
C GLU A 544 12.54 22.18 -15.43
N CYS A 545 12.18 22.47 -16.68
CA CYS A 545 10.88 22.18 -17.28
C CYS A 545 10.99 22.02 -18.80
N GLY A 546 9.93 21.52 -19.43
CA GLY A 546 9.89 21.29 -20.86
C GLY A 546 10.40 19.91 -21.27
N ILE A 547 10.51 19.71 -22.59
CA ILE A 547 10.79 18.39 -23.19
C ILE A 547 12.12 17.82 -22.69
N SER A 548 13.13 18.67 -22.55
CA SER A 548 14.47 18.33 -22.08
C SER A 548 14.49 17.85 -20.63
N ALA A 549 13.49 18.26 -19.83
CA ALA A 549 13.28 17.84 -18.45
C ALA A 549 12.19 16.74 -18.36
N GLY A 550 12.04 15.92 -19.40
CA GLY A 550 11.06 14.81 -19.41
C GLY A 550 9.61 15.29 -19.46
N ASN A 551 9.33 16.40 -20.16
CA ASN A 551 8.03 17.09 -20.17
C ASN A 551 7.58 17.61 -18.80
N ALA A 552 8.51 17.80 -17.85
CA ALA A 552 8.21 18.38 -16.54
C ALA A 552 7.57 19.76 -16.69
N SER A 553 6.52 20.00 -15.91
CA SER A 553 5.84 21.29 -15.84
C SER A 553 6.20 22.01 -14.55
N CYS A 554 6.18 23.35 -14.58
CA CYS A 554 6.40 24.17 -13.40
C CYS A 554 5.15 24.17 -12.51
N GLY A 555 5.32 23.82 -11.23
CA GLY A 555 4.24 23.83 -10.25
C GLY A 555 3.74 25.24 -9.95
N ASP A 556 4.67 26.19 -9.74
CA ASP A 556 4.39 27.62 -9.61
C ASP A 556 5.17 28.40 -10.68
N GLY A 557 4.53 29.40 -11.29
CA GLY A 557 5.18 30.25 -12.29
C GLY A 557 5.20 29.65 -13.69
N CYS A 558 6.25 29.96 -14.44
CA CYS A 558 6.33 29.70 -15.87
C CYS A 558 7.51 28.84 -16.26
N CYS A 559 7.41 28.18 -17.42
CA CYS A 559 8.54 27.50 -18.04
C CYS A 559 9.19 28.41 -19.08
N THR A 560 10.45 28.79 -18.89
CA THR A 560 11.16 29.65 -19.84
C THR A 560 11.51 28.91 -21.12
N LYS A 561 11.91 29.65 -22.16
CA LYS A 561 12.43 29.09 -23.41
C LYS A 561 13.57 28.10 -23.20
N GLU A 562 14.42 28.34 -22.19
CA GLU A 562 15.56 27.49 -21.86
C GLU A 562 15.20 26.26 -21.02
N GLY A 563 13.90 26.06 -20.72
CA GLY A 563 13.44 24.94 -19.93
C GLY A 563 13.75 25.09 -18.45
N LYS A 564 13.61 26.31 -17.90
CA LYS A 564 13.74 26.57 -16.46
C LYS A 564 12.42 27.03 -15.87
N CYS A 565 12.10 26.61 -14.66
CA CYS A 565 10.96 27.16 -13.94
C CYS A 565 11.33 28.48 -13.27
N VAL A 566 10.54 29.51 -13.56
CA VAL A 566 10.71 30.85 -13.02
C VAL A 566 9.41 31.29 -12.37
N LYS A 567 9.49 31.70 -11.11
CA LYS A 567 8.35 32.25 -10.36
C LYS A 567 8.14 33.73 -10.72
N PHE A 568 6.93 34.26 -10.52
CA PHE A 568 6.62 35.66 -10.83
C PHE A 568 7.36 36.68 -9.93
N ASN A 569 7.95 36.20 -8.84
CA ASN A 569 8.79 36.97 -7.92
C ASN A 569 10.28 36.98 -8.26
N ASP A 570 10.70 36.21 -9.27
CA ASP A 570 12.10 36.19 -9.71
C ASP A 570 12.44 37.51 -10.44
N ALA A 571 13.69 37.96 -10.32
CA ALA A 571 14.22 39.06 -11.12
C ALA A 571 13.97 38.84 -12.62
N ASN A 572 13.94 37.58 -13.06
CA ASN A 572 13.74 37.13 -14.43
C ASN A 572 12.27 36.84 -14.81
N ALA A 573 11.28 37.23 -14.00
CA ALA A 573 9.86 36.94 -14.26
C ALA A 573 9.34 37.41 -15.64
N GLN A 574 10.03 38.35 -16.30
CA GLN A 574 9.74 38.73 -17.69
C GLN A 574 9.88 37.57 -18.69
N LYS A 575 10.65 36.52 -18.36
CA LYS A 575 10.75 35.29 -19.16
C LYS A 575 9.46 34.47 -19.17
N CYS A 576 8.50 34.79 -18.29
CA CYS A 576 7.16 34.22 -18.29
C CYS A 576 6.22 34.82 -19.33
N LEU A 577 6.69 35.84 -20.04
CA LEU A 577 5.94 36.43 -21.14
C LEU A 577 6.02 35.55 -22.38
N ILE A 578 4.90 35.37 -23.06
CA ILE A 578 4.78 34.64 -24.32
C ILE A 578 5.74 35.26 -25.35
N GLU A 579 5.83 36.60 -25.40
CA GLU A 579 6.77 37.33 -26.27
C GLU A 579 8.25 36.99 -26.01
N ASN A 580 8.59 36.48 -24.82
CA ASN A 580 9.94 36.08 -24.42
C ASN A 580 10.18 34.56 -24.52
N GLY A 581 9.29 33.83 -25.20
CA GLY A 581 9.46 32.40 -25.49
C GLY A 581 9.05 31.46 -24.36
N CYS A 582 8.17 31.91 -23.46
CA CYS A 582 7.58 31.06 -22.43
C CYS A 582 6.84 29.85 -23.03
N GLN A 583 7.06 28.66 -22.47
CA GLN A 583 6.50 27.40 -22.94
C GLN A 583 5.17 27.07 -22.25
N SER A 584 4.04 27.48 -22.85
CA SER A 584 2.70 27.36 -22.25
C SER A 584 2.23 25.92 -21.99
N LYS A 585 2.85 24.94 -22.66
CA LYS A 585 2.58 23.52 -22.45
C LYS A 585 3.16 22.98 -21.12
N PHE A 586 4.14 23.68 -20.54
CA PHE A 586 4.93 23.20 -19.40
C PHE A 586 4.96 24.20 -18.23
N GLY A 587 4.13 25.22 -18.26
CA GLY A 587 4.02 26.21 -17.20
C GLY A 587 3.07 27.33 -17.60
N TYR A 588 2.71 28.18 -16.64
CA TYR A 588 1.82 29.30 -16.92
C TYR A 588 2.57 30.37 -17.73
N CYS A 589 2.01 30.80 -18.85
CA CYS A 589 2.56 31.86 -19.69
C CYS A 589 1.53 32.96 -19.92
N THR A 590 1.98 34.21 -19.94
CA THR A 590 1.09 35.38 -20.06
C THR A 590 1.66 36.44 -21.01
N SER A 591 0.95 37.54 -21.22
CA SER A 591 1.49 38.75 -21.87
C SER A 591 1.50 39.90 -20.87
N SER A 592 2.21 40.99 -21.19
CA SER A 592 2.23 42.20 -20.34
C SER A 592 0.82 42.76 -20.12
N GLU A 593 0.00 42.86 -21.16
CA GLU A 593 -1.40 43.28 -21.08
C GLU A 593 -2.27 42.30 -20.27
N LYS A 594 -2.11 40.99 -20.49
CA LYS A 594 -2.90 39.98 -19.79
C LYS A 594 -2.55 39.91 -18.30
N ALA A 595 -1.27 40.06 -17.94
CA ALA A 595 -0.85 40.15 -16.55
C ALA A 595 -1.45 41.38 -15.84
N ILE A 596 -1.54 42.53 -16.53
CA ILE A 596 -2.21 43.73 -16.02
C ILE A 596 -3.71 43.46 -15.80
N GLN A 597 -4.39 42.86 -16.79
CA GLN A 597 -5.82 42.55 -16.69
C GLN A 597 -6.14 41.58 -15.55
N GLU A 598 -5.33 40.53 -15.38
CA GLU A 598 -5.51 39.55 -14.31
C GLU A 598 -5.22 40.16 -12.94
N CYS A 599 -4.20 41.01 -12.83
CA CYS A 599 -3.93 41.73 -11.57
C CYS A 599 -5.05 42.74 -11.23
N ASP A 600 -5.55 43.49 -12.22
CA ASP A 600 -6.69 44.39 -12.02
C ASP A 600 -7.93 43.63 -11.53
N LYS A 601 -8.17 42.43 -12.06
CA LYS A 601 -9.23 41.53 -11.63
C LYS A 601 -9.01 41.02 -10.20
N GLU A 602 -7.82 40.54 -9.88
CA GLU A 602 -7.47 40.05 -8.53
C GLU A 602 -7.65 41.14 -7.47
N LEU A 603 -7.22 42.37 -7.76
CA LEU A 603 -7.42 43.51 -6.87
C LEU A 603 -8.90 43.85 -6.67
N LYS A 604 -9.70 43.80 -7.73
CA LYS A 604 -11.14 44.06 -7.65
C LYS A 604 -11.89 42.97 -6.86
N GLU A 605 -11.49 41.72 -7.01
CA GLU A 605 -12.08 40.59 -6.28
C GLU A 605 -11.72 40.59 -4.79
N ASN A 606 -10.66 41.31 -4.40
CA ASN A 606 -10.17 41.43 -3.03
C ASN A 606 -10.17 42.88 -2.54
N GLU A 607 -11.12 43.70 -2.99
CA GLU A 607 -11.23 45.12 -2.63
C GLU A 607 -11.37 45.32 -1.11
N GLU A 608 -12.07 44.42 -0.42
CA GLU A 608 -12.21 44.43 1.04
C GLU A 608 -10.90 44.18 1.79
N CYS A 609 -9.93 43.55 1.12
CA CYS A 609 -8.60 43.29 1.66
C CYS A 609 -7.65 44.45 1.42
N GLN A 610 -8.06 45.53 0.76
CA GLN A 610 -7.20 46.69 0.54
C GLN A 610 -7.24 47.66 1.74
N VAL A 611 -6.97 47.14 2.94
CA VAL A 611 -7.03 47.92 4.19
C VAL A 611 -5.75 48.74 4.43
N ASN A 612 -5.88 49.85 5.15
CA ASN A 612 -4.75 50.63 5.63
C ASN A 612 -4.81 50.77 7.15
N ILE A 613 -4.05 49.94 7.87
CA ILE A 613 -4.03 49.89 9.34
C ILE A 613 -2.89 50.75 9.88
N ASN A 614 -3.18 51.64 10.82
CA ASN A 614 -2.18 52.41 11.55
C ASN A 614 -2.72 52.88 12.91
N TRP A 615 -1.81 53.22 13.82
CA TRP A 615 -2.11 53.68 15.18
C TRP A 615 -2.87 55.01 15.28
N ASN A 616 -3.02 55.77 14.19
CA ASN A 616 -3.74 57.05 14.20
C ASN A 616 -5.25 56.90 13.91
N MET A 617 -5.72 55.67 13.72
CA MET A 617 -7.13 55.35 13.52
C MET A 617 -7.89 55.29 14.85
N SER A 618 -9.20 55.50 14.82
CA SER A 618 -10.04 55.21 15.99
C SER A 618 -10.15 53.70 16.23
N ASP A 619 -10.33 53.29 17.48
CA ASP A 619 -10.45 51.88 17.89
C ASP A 619 -11.46 51.13 17.02
N ALA A 620 -12.64 51.71 16.80
CA ALA A 620 -13.69 51.12 15.94
C ALA A 620 -13.22 50.87 14.49
N ASN A 621 -12.40 51.75 13.93
CA ASN A 621 -11.86 51.61 12.59
C ASN A 621 -10.69 50.62 12.54
N ILE A 622 -9.86 50.56 13.59
CA ILE A 622 -8.81 49.55 13.73
C ILE A 622 -9.44 48.17 13.76
N ILE A 623 -10.46 47.95 14.60
CA ILE A 623 -11.15 46.66 14.73
C ILE A 623 -11.72 46.23 13.38
N LYS A 624 -12.45 47.10 12.69
CA LYS A 624 -13.05 46.77 11.38
C LYS A 624 -11.99 46.38 10.35
N ALA A 625 -10.89 47.12 10.30
CA ALA A 625 -9.78 46.82 9.40
C ALA A 625 -9.08 45.50 9.78
N CYS A 626 -8.89 45.24 11.07
CA CYS A 626 -8.28 44.02 11.58
C CYS A 626 -9.16 42.77 11.42
N THR A 627 -10.48 42.90 11.52
CA THR A 627 -11.42 41.81 11.19
C THR A 627 -11.34 41.45 9.72
N SER A 628 -11.22 42.44 8.84
CA SER A 628 -11.01 42.21 7.41
C SER A 628 -9.63 41.59 7.17
N PHE A 629 -8.60 42.06 7.89
CA PHE A 629 -7.23 41.57 7.81
C PHE A 629 -7.08 40.09 8.18
N TYR A 630 -7.72 39.65 9.27
CA TYR A 630 -7.74 38.26 9.73
C TYR A 630 -8.82 37.38 9.08
N SER A 631 -9.54 37.89 8.08
CA SER A 631 -10.46 37.04 7.34
C SER A 631 -9.67 36.03 6.51
N THR A 632 -10.12 34.77 6.46
CA THR A 632 -9.44 33.70 5.71
C THR A 632 -9.19 34.07 4.24
N LYS A 633 -10.10 34.84 3.65
CA LYS A 633 -9.94 35.36 2.28
C LYS A 633 -8.76 36.33 2.18
N CYS A 634 -8.69 37.32 3.07
CA CYS A 634 -7.65 38.33 3.02
C CYS A 634 -6.29 37.83 3.49
N GLU A 635 -6.22 36.93 4.47
CA GLU A 635 -4.97 36.28 4.88
C GLU A 635 -4.27 35.64 3.68
N LYS A 636 -5.02 34.85 2.88
CA LYS A 636 -4.49 34.22 1.67
C LYS A 636 -4.08 35.25 0.61
N PHE A 637 -4.85 36.31 0.45
CA PHE A 637 -4.51 37.40 -0.47
C PHE A 637 -3.20 38.10 -0.06
N TYR A 638 -3.03 38.49 1.20
CA TYR A 638 -1.80 39.13 1.67
C TYR A 638 -0.60 38.20 1.60
N GLU A 639 -0.77 36.92 1.93
CA GLU A 639 0.27 35.91 1.81
C GLU A 639 0.80 35.84 0.39
N ASN A 640 -0.10 35.75 -0.60
CA ASN A 640 0.28 35.77 -2.01
C ASN A 640 1.00 37.06 -2.43
N LEU A 641 0.62 38.21 -1.84
CA LEU A 641 1.27 39.49 -2.12
C LEU A 641 2.69 39.59 -1.56
N TYR A 642 2.90 39.34 -0.26
CA TYR A 642 4.23 39.52 0.37
C TYR A 642 5.19 38.35 0.11
N THR A 643 4.68 37.17 -0.25
CA THR A 643 5.51 36.06 -0.80
C THR A 643 5.71 36.19 -2.31
N GLU A 644 5.09 37.21 -2.91
CA GLU A 644 5.16 37.57 -4.32
C GLU A 644 4.68 36.44 -5.27
N GLN A 645 3.80 35.55 -4.79
CA GLN A 645 3.21 34.45 -5.56
C GLN A 645 2.04 34.89 -6.46
N SER A 646 1.54 36.12 -6.32
CA SER A 646 0.51 36.69 -7.20
C SER A 646 1.06 37.12 -8.57
N ILE A 647 0.22 37.06 -9.61
CA ILE A 647 0.52 37.60 -10.95
C ILE A 647 0.81 39.11 -10.92
N CYS A 648 0.30 39.81 -9.91
CA CYS A 648 0.56 41.22 -9.68
C CYS A 648 2.05 41.53 -9.46
N SER A 649 2.85 40.57 -8.99
CA SER A 649 4.32 40.69 -8.88
C SER A 649 5.00 40.94 -10.24
N LEU A 650 4.41 40.42 -11.32
CA LEU A 650 4.83 40.69 -12.69
C LEU A 650 4.17 41.95 -13.24
N ALA A 651 2.87 42.15 -13.00
CA ALA A 651 2.12 43.31 -13.51
C ALA A 651 2.67 44.66 -13.02
N LYS A 652 3.18 44.72 -11.77
CA LYS A 652 3.77 45.95 -11.19
C LYS A 652 4.97 46.51 -11.97
N LYS A 653 5.60 45.71 -12.83
CA LYS A 653 6.67 46.16 -13.74
C LYS A 653 6.14 47.01 -14.91
N TYR A 654 4.85 46.89 -15.24
CA TYR A 654 4.23 47.50 -16.42
C TYR A 654 3.12 48.51 -16.07
N LYS A 655 2.54 48.43 -14.86
CA LYS A 655 1.54 49.38 -14.35
C LYS A 655 1.77 49.64 -12.86
N ASN A 656 1.63 50.90 -12.44
CA ASN A 656 1.79 51.29 -11.04
C ASN A 656 0.53 50.97 -10.22
N TYR A 657 0.70 50.23 -9.13
CA TYR A 657 -0.38 49.86 -8.21
C TYR A 657 -0.08 50.39 -6.80
N SER A 658 -0.76 51.46 -6.39
CA SER A 658 -0.48 52.15 -5.12
C SER A 658 -0.57 51.23 -3.89
N PHE A 659 -1.52 50.30 -3.86
CA PHE A 659 -1.68 49.36 -2.74
C PHE A 659 -0.55 48.32 -2.73
N ILE A 660 -0.42 47.56 -3.82
CA ILE A 660 0.54 46.44 -3.95
C ILE A 660 1.98 46.91 -3.80
N ASN A 661 2.35 48.02 -4.45
CA ASN A 661 3.72 48.54 -4.41
C ASN A 661 4.17 48.93 -3.01
N ASN A 662 3.21 49.23 -2.14
CA ASN A 662 3.46 49.61 -0.75
C ASN A 662 3.18 48.47 0.24
N PHE A 663 2.81 47.27 -0.20
CA PHE A 663 2.45 46.16 0.68
C PHE A 663 3.58 45.12 0.77
N THR A 664 4.38 45.21 1.83
CA THR A 664 5.55 44.36 2.08
C THR A 664 5.33 43.43 3.28
N LEU A 665 6.20 42.43 3.46
CA LEU A 665 6.19 41.58 4.67
C LEU A 665 6.32 42.42 5.95
N THR A 666 7.12 43.49 5.91
CA THR A 666 7.24 44.44 7.03
C THR A 666 5.92 45.12 7.34
N LYS A 667 5.18 45.53 6.31
CA LYS A 667 3.86 46.15 6.48
C LYS A 667 2.81 45.16 6.99
N TYR A 668 2.84 43.93 6.50
CA TYR A 668 2.00 42.84 7.01
C TYR A 668 2.27 42.59 8.49
N ARG A 669 3.54 42.45 8.90
CA ARG A 669 3.92 42.27 10.31
C ARG A 669 3.51 43.45 11.18
N ASN A 670 3.60 44.68 10.66
CA ASN A 670 3.12 45.85 11.38
C ASN A 670 1.59 45.80 11.58
N TYR A 671 0.84 45.39 10.56
CA TYR A 671 -0.62 45.23 10.66
C TYR A 671 -0.98 44.14 11.67
N ASP A 672 -0.32 42.97 11.60
CA ASP A 672 -0.52 41.88 12.55
C ASP A 672 -0.18 42.32 13.98
N SER A 673 0.89 43.09 14.19
CA SER A 673 1.24 43.63 15.51
C SER A 673 0.13 44.52 16.05
N ILE A 674 -0.29 45.54 15.28
CA ILE A 674 -1.37 46.47 15.67
C ILE A 674 -2.64 45.70 15.98
N CYS A 675 -3.04 44.80 15.09
CA CYS A 675 -4.28 44.04 15.25
C CYS A 675 -4.22 43.09 16.44
N SER A 676 -3.10 42.41 16.66
CA SER A 676 -2.96 41.48 17.78
C SER A 676 -3.03 42.19 19.14
N GLU A 677 -2.39 43.36 19.26
CA GLU A 677 -2.35 44.15 20.49
C GLU A 677 -3.71 44.78 20.79
N GLU A 678 -4.34 45.39 19.78
CA GLU A 678 -5.64 46.05 19.92
C GLU A 678 -6.77 45.05 20.16
N MET A 679 -6.77 43.91 19.46
CA MET A 679 -7.75 42.85 19.69
C MET A 679 -7.58 42.23 21.09
N GLN A 680 -6.35 42.10 21.57
CA GLN A 680 -6.09 41.63 22.94
C GLN A 680 -6.62 42.61 23.98
N TYR A 681 -6.31 43.90 23.85
CA TYR A 681 -6.79 44.95 24.76
C TYR A 681 -8.33 45.00 24.81
N MET A 682 -8.97 44.99 23.64
CA MET A 682 -10.42 44.98 23.48
C MET A 682 -11.07 43.74 24.10
N CYS A 683 -10.53 42.56 23.81
CA CYS A 683 -11.03 41.31 24.40
C CYS A 683 -10.96 41.36 25.94
N GLN A 684 -9.85 41.87 26.48
CA GLN A 684 -9.68 42.04 27.92
C GLN A 684 -10.67 43.04 28.50
N ALA A 685 -10.86 44.19 27.85
CA ALA A 685 -11.80 45.22 28.28
C ALA A 685 -13.25 44.70 28.30
N LEU A 686 -13.69 44.03 27.23
CA LEU A 686 -15.02 43.44 27.13
C LEU A 686 -15.20 42.29 28.12
N ASN A 687 -14.22 41.40 28.24
CA ASN A 687 -14.27 40.33 29.22
C ASN A 687 -14.39 40.90 30.65
N ASN A 688 -13.58 41.90 31.01
CA ASN A 688 -13.65 42.53 32.34
C ASN A 688 -14.97 43.27 32.59
N LYS A 689 -15.55 43.86 31.54
CA LYS A 689 -16.82 44.60 31.60
C LYS A 689 -18.03 43.65 31.70
N CYS A 690 -17.98 42.53 30.99
CA CYS A 690 -19.12 41.64 30.78
C CYS A 690 -19.13 40.42 31.69
N TYR A 691 -17.97 39.90 32.10
CA TYR A 691 -17.90 38.78 33.03
C TYR A 691 -18.19 39.24 34.47
N VAL A 692 -19.03 38.47 35.17
CA VAL A 692 -19.39 38.72 36.57
C VAL A 692 -18.77 37.62 37.43
N ASP A 693 -17.65 37.94 38.08
CA ASP A 693 -16.96 37.02 38.98
C ASP A 693 -17.24 37.36 40.45
N ARG A 694 -17.87 36.43 41.17
CA ARG A 694 -18.19 36.60 42.59
C ARG A 694 -16.94 36.84 43.45
N SER A 695 -15.80 36.25 43.11
CA SER A 695 -14.55 36.38 43.88
C SER A 695 -13.99 37.81 43.89
N THR A 696 -14.38 38.62 42.90
CA THR A 696 -13.87 39.99 42.71
C THR A 696 -14.81 41.08 43.26
N ILE A 697 -15.98 40.71 43.80
CA ILE A 697 -17.04 41.64 44.17
C ILE A 697 -17.22 41.71 45.70
N THR A 698 -16.92 42.88 46.27
CA THR A 698 -16.91 43.10 47.73
C THR A 698 -18.20 43.71 48.30
N SER A 699 -19.20 44.05 47.47
CA SER A 699 -20.49 44.59 47.93
C SER A 699 -21.66 44.26 47.00
N THR A 700 -22.87 44.19 47.57
CA THR A 700 -24.12 43.94 46.82
C THR A 700 -24.41 45.02 45.78
N SER A 701 -24.08 46.29 46.07
CA SER A 701 -24.25 47.39 45.12
C SER A 701 -23.36 47.24 43.87
N LYS A 702 -22.12 46.76 44.04
CA LYS A 702 -21.20 46.47 42.93
C LYS A 702 -21.68 45.27 42.10
N LEU A 703 -22.24 44.25 42.75
CA LEU A 703 -22.82 43.09 42.07
C LEU A 703 -23.98 43.49 41.15
N ILE A 704 -24.93 44.27 41.65
CA ILE A 704 -26.07 44.77 40.87
C ILE A 704 -25.58 45.58 39.66
N SER A 705 -24.57 46.44 39.85
CA SER A 705 -23.98 47.21 38.76
C SER A 705 -23.34 46.33 37.67
N LYS A 706 -22.57 45.32 38.07
CA LYS A 706 -21.97 44.34 37.14
C LYS A 706 -23.02 43.51 36.41
N CYS A 707 -24.08 43.07 37.08
CA CYS A 707 -25.18 42.35 36.44
C CYS A 707 -25.96 43.20 35.44
N LYS A 708 -26.12 44.51 35.70
CA LYS A 708 -26.66 45.46 34.72
C LYS A 708 -25.77 45.57 33.48
N SER A 709 -24.45 45.65 33.66
CA SER A 709 -23.47 45.65 32.56
C SER A 709 -23.54 44.36 31.73
N PHE A 710 -23.57 43.19 32.37
CA PHE A 710 -23.69 41.89 31.71
C PHE A 710 -24.94 41.77 30.83
N ARG A 711 -26.07 42.34 31.26
CA ARG A 711 -27.34 42.32 30.52
C ARG A 711 -27.40 43.30 29.33
N THR A 712 -26.38 44.14 29.13
CA THR A 712 -26.34 45.04 27.97
C THR A 712 -26.22 44.24 26.67
N THR A 713 -26.79 44.79 25.59
CA THR A 713 -26.71 44.17 24.25
C THR A 713 -25.28 43.90 23.81
N GLU A 714 -24.34 44.80 24.14
CA GLU A 714 -22.91 44.68 23.86
C GLU A 714 -22.30 43.42 24.50
N CYS A 715 -22.59 43.17 25.79
CA CYS A 715 -22.07 42.00 26.51
C CYS A 715 -22.72 40.69 26.05
N GLN A 716 -24.02 40.71 25.77
CA GLN A 716 -24.71 39.54 25.23
C GLN A 716 -24.16 39.17 23.84
N GLN A 717 -23.90 40.17 23.00
CA GLN A 717 -23.31 39.97 21.68
C GLN A 717 -21.86 39.48 21.77
N PHE A 718 -21.05 40.04 22.68
CA PHE A 718 -19.67 39.59 22.94
C PHE A 718 -19.59 38.09 23.27
N PHE A 719 -20.42 37.59 24.18
CA PHE A 719 -20.42 36.17 24.52
C PHE A 719 -20.99 35.31 23.39
N LYS A 720 -22.02 35.76 22.69
CA LYS A 720 -22.60 35.05 21.53
C LYS A 720 -21.56 34.86 20.42
N ASP A 721 -20.84 35.92 20.06
CA ASP A 721 -19.82 35.88 19.02
C ASP A 721 -18.60 35.07 19.49
N GLY A 722 -18.26 35.16 20.77
CA GLY A 722 -17.14 34.41 21.36
C GLY A 722 -17.37 32.90 21.37
N ILE A 723 -18.59 32.46 21.69
CA ILE A 723 -18.98 31.05 21.63
C ILE A 723 -18.93 30.52 20.18
N ASN A 724 -19.23 31.36 19.20
CA ASN A 724 -19.16 31.03 17.77
C ASN A 724 -17.77 31.27 17.15
N ASN A 725 -16.76 31.58 17.97
CA ASN A 725 -15.39 31.87 17.54
C ASN A 725 -15.26 33.02 16.53
N THR A 726 -16.11 34.04 16.66
CA THR A 726 -16.17 35.23 15.79
C THR A 726 -16.03 36.54 16.56
N SER A 727 -15.77 36.50 17.87
CA SER A 727 -15.52 37.71 18.65
C SER A 727 -14.09 38.23 18.49
N VAL A 728 -13.86 39.45 18.96
CA VAL A 728 -12.52 40.05 19.11
C VAL A 728 -11.52 39.11 19.81
N CYS A 729 -11.98 38.25 20.75
CA CYS A 729 -11.12 37.31 21.45
C CYS A 729 -10.64 36.15 20.57
N ALA A 730 -11.39 35.76 19.54
CA ALA A 730 -10.99 34.69 18.62
C ALA A 730 -9.76 35.08 17.78
N TYR A 731 -9.55 36.38 17.58
CA TYR A 731 -8.45 36.94 16.80
C TYR A 731 -7.32 37.51 17.69
N ALA A 732 -7.50 37.51 19.01
CA ALA A 732 -6.52 38.02 19.96
C ALA A 732 -5.45 36.96 20.30
N LYS A 733 -4.18 37.37 20.34
CA LYS A 733 -3.08 36.50 20.77
C LYS A 733 -2.88 36.58 22.29
N SER A 734 -2.59 35.44 22.92
CA SER A 734 -2.23 35.42 24.35
C SER A 734 -0.86 36.04 24.58
N SER A 735 -0.66 36.70 25.72
CA SER A 735 0.64 37.23 26.15
C SER A 735 1.05 36.65 27.50
N TYR A 736 2.31 36.86 27.89
CA TYR A 736 2.84 36.42 29.19
C TYR A 736 2.00 36.93 30.39
N TYR A 737 1.35 38.10 30.23
CA TYR A 737 0.58 38.76 31.29
C TYR A 737 -0.93 38.49 31.22
N TYR A 738 -1.45 38.05 30.08
CA TYR A 738 -2.89 37.83 29.90
C TYR A 738 -3.18 36.66 28.97
N LYS A 739 -3.90 35.66 29.50
CA LYS A 739 -4.42 34.53 28.75
C LYS A 739 -5.79 34.90 28.17
N VAL A 740 -5.87 34.93 26.84
CA VAL A 740 -7.12 35.20 26.11
C VAL A 740 -8.09 34.03 26.31
N PRO A 741 -9.34 34.26 26.72
CA PRO A 741 -10.32 33.20 26.88
C PRO A 741 -10.75 32.66 25.50
N ASP A 742 -10.67 31.34 25.33
CA ASP A 742 -11.19 30.66 24.15
C ASP A 742 -12.73 30.52 24.20
N ALA A 743 -13.32 29.98 23.14
CA ALA A 743 -14.78 29.81 23.04
C ALA A 743 -15.36 28.97 24.20
N THR A 744 -14.62 27.97 24.69
CA THR A 744 -15.05 27.11 25.80
C THR A 744 -15.06 27.88 27.12
N GLU A 745 -13.99 28.64 27.37
CA GLU A 745 -13.85 29.47 28.56
C GLU A 745 -14.86 30.63 28.56
N LEU A 746 -15.11 31.26 27.41
CA LEU A 746 -16.16 32.29 27.27
C LEU A 746 -17.55 31.72 27.53
N ARG A 747 -17.84 30.49 27.06
CA ARG A 747 -19.11 29.81 27.33
C ARG A 747 -19.29 29.53 28.81
N LYS A 748 -18.23 29.09 29.50
CA LYS A 748 -18.23 28.87 30.94
C LYS A 748 -18.53 30.15 31.70
N ARG A 749 -17.79 31.22 31.42
CA ARG A 749 -17.95 32.55 32.04
C ARG A 749 -19.34 33.15 31.83
N TYR A 750 -19.94 32.94 30.65
CA TYR A 750 -21.31 33.34 30.37
C TYR A 750 -22.29 32.62 31.31
N ASN A 751 -22.20 31.30 31.43
CA ASN A 751 -23.09 30.51 32.29
C ASN A 751 -22.97 30.91 33.76
N GLU A 752 -21.75 31.10 34.26
CA GLU A 752 -21.47 31.57 35.63
C GLU A 752 -22.11 32.95 35.88
N SER A 753 -21.97 33.88 34.92
CA SER A 753 -22.56 35.21 35.01
C SER A 753 -24.10 35.17 34.98
N VAL A 754 -24.70 34.29 34.17
CA VAL A 754 -26.16 34.07 34.14
C VAL A 754 -26.67 33.58 35.49
N GLU A 755 -26.00 32.60 36.08
CA GLU A 755 -26.38 32.02 37.37
C GLU A 755 -26.30 33.05 38.49
N LEU A 756 -25.18 33.78 38.58
CA LEU A 756 -24.95 34.80 39.60
C LEU A 756 -25.92 35.98 39.49
N CYS A 757 -26.26 36.39 38.27
CA CYS A 757 -27.14 37.53 38.03
C CYS A 757 -28.63 37.17 37.94
N ARG A 758 -29.03 35.90 38.11
CA ARG A 758 -30.45 35.48 38.04
C ARG A 758 -31.33 36.20 39.06
N ASN A 759 -30.77 36.54 40.23
CA ASN A 759 -31.51 37.09 41.37
C ASN A 759 -31.33 38.62 41.54
N TYR A 760 -30.68 39.29 40.59
CA TYR A 760 -30.35 40.73 40.59
C TYR A 760 -30.72 41.36 39.24
#